data_AF-A0A7V7WM12-F1
#
_entry.id   AF-A0A7V7WM12-F1
#
_cell.length_a   1.000
_cell.length_b   1.000
_cell.length_c   1.000
_cell.angle_alpha   90.00
_cell.angle_beta   90.00
_cell.angle_gamma   90.00
#
_symmetry.space_group_name_H-M   'P 1'
#
loop_
_entity.id
_entity.type
_entity.pdbx_description
1 polymer ?
#
loop_
_entity_poly.entity_id
_entity_poly.type
_entity_poly.pdbx_seq_one_letter_code
_entity_poly.pdbx_strand_id
1 'polypeptide(L)'
;MLLMGLVRCLPPPASPAHPFGFRLVRLKMSSGIAPWREHLLAGRQALREDYLAHGNPQRLLRRQRRLVDEVLRGLWAQGGLPDTLALIAVGGYGRGELFPHSDVDILVLLPGAPEPATRSAIETFLGSLWDVGLEVGHSVRTVAECIEELRNDTTIRTTLLENRPLAGSRKLTRAFRAAFSEAMDARAFLEAKLLEQQQRHVRYHDTAYNLEPNLKESPGGLRDLQTVLWVARAAGIATSWAQLIRAGLLKRDEAQLLARHEHFISNLRIRLHYLAGRREDRLVFDLQTRLAADLGVKETAHRRASELLMQRYYRSAKAVRQFNVILLQSMQARIAPGIAPAQPIDADFEVRNELLEIADPDLFEKRPGAMLDAFLHMQRHSELKGMSATTLRALWRNRNRIDHAFRRDPANQRRFIELLRQPRGVLHELRRMNQFGVLGRYLPAFGRIVGQMQHDLFHVYTVDEHILMVVRNLRRFTEAQHAHEYPLCSRLMADFERREALYLAGLFHDIAKGRGGDHARGGAVDASRFCRQHHLPDDDAQLVAWLVGNHLLMSSTAQKQDIFDPTVVQAFAAKVLTERRLAALYMLTVADIRGTGPKVWNAWKAKLLEELFHATRRVLEGNATGTSLHDSLAARQEDAQSILRLYAVAPGKEKALWDKLDNVYFQRHTANEIAWHTRHLFYRVDRREPVVKARLGSSGEGLQVFVYLPDQK
;
A
#
# COMPACT_ATOMS: atom_id res chain seq x y z
N MET A 1 -1.82 25.62 27.46
CA MET A 1 -1.39 24.61 28.46
C MET A 1 -0.74 23.47 27.70
N LEU A 2 0.59 23.40 27.73
CA LEU A 2 1.37 22.42 26.98
C LEU A 2 1.27 21.03 27.63
N LEU A 3 0.88 20.03 26.86
CA LEU A 3 1.21 18.63 27.11
C LEU A 3 1.90 18.10 25.84
N MET A 4 3.21 18.34 25.78
CA MET A 4 4.10 17.71 24.80
C MET A 4 4.22 16.23 25.14
N GLY A 5 3.51 15.39 24.39
CA GLY A 5 3.75 13.95 24.35
C GLY A 5 4.98 13.65 23.50
N LEU A 6 6.13 13.49 24.17
CA LEU A 6 7.36 12.95 23.58
C LEU A 6 7.11 11.51 23.13
N VAL A 7 6.92 11.30 21.83
CA VAL A 7 7.03 9.98 21.21
C VAL A 7 8.52 9.63 21.11
N ARG A 8 9.05 9.04 22.19
CA ARG A 8 10.31 8.29 22.13
C ARG A 8 10.07 7.08 21.23
N CYS A 9 10.79 7.00 20.12
CA CYS A 9 10.96 5.77 19.37
C CYS A 9 11.61 4.74 20.31
N LEU A 10 10.81 3.80 20.80
CA LEU A 10 11.32 2.61 21.49
C LEU A 10 12.06 1.74 20.45
N PRO A 11 13.27 1.25 20.74
CA PRO A 11 13.86 0.17 19.97
C PRO A 11 12.97 -1.08 20.08
N PRO A 12 13.07 -2.05 19.14
CA PRO A 12 12.27 -3.27 19.21
C PRO A 12 12.43 -3.94 20.58
N PRO A 13 11.38 -4.63 21.10
CA PRO A 13 11.48 -5.29 22.39
C PRO A 13 12.67 -6.25 22.39
N ALA A 14 13.53 -6.10 23.39
CA ALA A 14 14.57 -7.06 23.69
C ALA A 14 13.92 -8.44 23.83
N SER A 15 14.49 -9.43 23.13
CA SER A 15 14.14 -10.84 23.29
C SER A 15 14.11 -11.18 24.78
N PRO A 16 13.13 -11.98 25.27
CA PRO A 16 13.12 -12.37 26.67
C PRO A 16 14.45 -13.06 26.98
N ALA A 17 15.10 -12.59 28.04
CA ALA A 17 16.37 -13.10 28.50
C ALA A 17 16.25 -14.61 28.76
N HIS A 18 16.88 -15.41 27.89
CA HIS A 18 17.17 -16.81 28.19
C HIS A 18 18.13 -16.85 29.39
N PRO A 19 17.93 -17.73 30.39
CA PRO A 19 18.79 -17.79 31.58
C PRO A 19 20.15 -18.47 31.33
N PHE A 20 20.59 -18.60 30.08
CA PHE A 20 21.86 -19.25 29.72
C PHE A 20 22.79 -18.24 29.03
N GLY A 21 23.66 -17.62 29.82
CA GLY A 21 24.79 -16.84 29.31
C GLY A 21 25.83 -17.78 28.69
N PHE A 22 25.98 -17.73 27.37
CA PHE A 22 27.02 -18.47 26.66
C PHE A 22 28.33 -17.66 26.61
N ARG A 23 29.39 -18.20 27.22
CA ARG A 23 30.77 -17.78 26.99
C ARG A 23 31.22 -18.34 25.64
N LEU A 24 31.55 -17.48 24.69
CA LEU A 24 32.07 -17.88 23.38
C LEU A 24 33.52 -18.38 23.55
N VAL A 25 33.68 -19.69 23.76
CA VAL A 25 34.98 -20.36 23.63
C VAL A 25 35.11 -20.82 22.19
N ARG A 26 36.07 -20.26 21.45
CA ARG A 26 36.48 -20.75 20.13
C ARG A 26 37.07 -22.15 20.31
N LEU A 27 36.24 -23.19 20.21
CA LEU A 27 36.68 -24.58 20.16
C LEU A 27 37.32 -24.84 18.78
N LYS A 28 38.47 -25.53 18.77
CA LYS A 28 39.07 -26.08 17.56
C LYS A 28 38.00 -26.86 16.79
N MET A 29 37.84 -26.59 15.49
CA MET A 29 36.92 -27.34 14.63
C MET A 29 37.17 -28.84 14.80
N SER A 30 36.14 -29.58 15.22
CA SER A 30 36.22 -31.03 15.26
C SER A 30 36.36 -31.55 13.82
N SER A 31 37.24 -32.53 13.61
CA SER A 31 37.53 -33.09 12.27
C SER A 31 36.31 -33.67 11.56
N GLY A 32 35.21 -33.93 12.27
CA GLY A 32 33.96 -34.47 11.73
C GLY A 32 33.01 -33.47 11.05
N ILE A 33 33.14 -32.16 11.31
CA ILE A 33 32.20 -31.14 10.77
C ILE A 33 32.62 -30.66 9.37
N ALA A 34 33.93 -30.61 9.10
CA ALA A 34 34.47 -30.07 7.85
C ALA A 34 33.88 -30.74 6.57
N PRO A 35 33.72 -32.08 6.51
CA PRO A 35 33.11 -32.73 5.35
C PRO A 35 31.66 -32.30 5.09
N TRP A 36 30.87 -32.10 6.14
CA TRP A 36 29.47 -31.66 6.01
C TRP A 36 29.36 -30.21 5.53
N ARG A 37 30.29 -29.36 5.97
CA ARG A 37 30.37 -27.97 5.52
C ARG A 37 30.71 -27.89 4.04
N GLU A 38 31.69 -28.67 3.61
CA GLU A 38 32.09 -28.76 2.20
C GLU A 38 30.93 -29.30 1.34
N HIS A 39 30.27 -30.39 1.77
CA HIS A 39 29.08 -30.94 1.10
C HIS A 39 27.96 -29.91 0.96
N LEU A 40 27.67 -29.16 2.03
CA LEU A 40 26.64 -28.12 2.01
C LEU A 40 26.98 -26.98 1.05
N LEU A 41 28.23 -26.50 1.06
CA LEU A 41 28.69 -25.41 0.20
C LEU A 41 28.71 -25.81 -1.27
N ALA A 42 29.34 -26.94 -1.60
CA ALA A 42 29.40 -27.47 -2.95
C ALA A 42 28.00 -27.79 -3.50
N GLY A 43 27.15 -28.42 -2.67
CA GLY A 43 25.77 -28.71 -3.03
C GLY A 43 24.95 -27.45 -3.30
N ARG A 44 25.05 -26.41 -2.46
CA ARG A 44 24.35 -25.13 -2.69
C ARG A 44 24.81 -24.45 -3.98
N GLN A 45 26.11 -24.50 -4.28
CA GLN A 45 26.66 -23.93 -5.51
C GLN A 45 26.14 -24.66 -6.76
N ALA A 46 26.21 -26.00 -6.77
CA ALA A 46 25.69 -26.81 -7.88
C ALA A 46 24.17 -26.59 -8.11
N LEU A 47 23.40 -26.43 -7.04
CA LEU A 47 21.96 -26.12 -7.13
C LEU A 47 21.70 -24.72 -7.69
N ARG A 48 22.53 -23.73 -7.36
CA ARG A 48 22.44 -22.38 -7.92
C ARG A 48 22.71 -22.40 -9.43
N GLU A 49 23.77 -23.08 -9.87
CA GLU A 49 24.13 -23.21 -11.28
C GLU A 49 23.01 -23.89 -12.08
N ASP A 50 22.51 -25.03 -11.59
CA ASP A 50 21.37 -25.76 -12.17
C ASP A 50 20.12 -24.87 -12.28
N TYR A 51 19.83 -24.08 -11.25
CA TYR A 51 18.68 -23.18 -11.25
C TYR A 51 18.82 -22.04 -12.25
N LEU A 52 20.00 -21.40 -12.34
CA LEU A 52 20.23 -20.30 -13.27
C LEU A 52 20.14 -20.78 -14.73
N ALA A 53 20.53 -22.02 -15.01
CA ALA A 53 20.41 -22.63 -16.34
C ALA A 53 18.96 -23.00 -16.72
N HIS A 54 18.16 -23.56 -15.79
CA HIS A 54 16.87 -24.17 -16.13
C HIS A 54 15.63 -23.41 -15.60
N GLY A 55 15.78 -22.50 -14.64
CA GLY A 55 14.71 -21.63 -14.14
C GLY A 55 13.52 -22.34 -13.50
N ASN A 56 13.73 -23.38 -12.66
CA ASN A 56 12.64 -24.11 -11.99
C ASN A 56 12.67 -23.94 -10.45
N PRO A 57 11.87 -23.02 -9.89
CA PRO A 57 11.75 -22.77 -8.45
C PRO A 57 11.47 -24.02 -7.63
N GLN A 58 10.43 -24.78 -7.99
CA GLN A 58 9.97 -25.93 -7.20
C GLN A 58 11.01 -27.05 -7.17
N ARG A 59 11.77 -27.23 -8.25
CA ARG A 59 12.89 -28.17 -8.30
C ARG A 59 14.01 -27.71 -7.38
N LEU A 60 14.40 -26.43 -7.43
CA LEU A 60 15.43 -25.88 -6.54
C LEU A 60 15.04 -26.05 -5.06
N LEU A 61 13.86 -25.57 -4.65
CA LEU A 61 13.42 -25.63 -3.24
C LEU A 61 13.43 -27.06 -2.70
N ARG A 62 12.96 -28.04 -3.50
CA ARG A 62 12.96 -29.46 -3.12
C ARG A 62 14.37 -30.04 -3.00
N ARG A 63 15.28 -29.69 -3.90
CA ARG A 63 16.67 -30.18 -3.86
C ARG A 63 17.46 -29.52 -2.73
N GLN A 64 17.25 -28.23 -2.48
CA GLN A 64 17.86 -27.50 -1.38
C GLN A 64 17.41 -28.07 -0.02
N ARG A 65 16.11 -28.35 0.12
CA ARG A 65 15.57 -29.06 1.28
C ARG A 65 16.20 -30.45 1.46
N ARG A 66 16.37 -31.24 0.39
CA ARG A 66 17.03 -32.56 0.46
C ARG A 66 18.48 -32.48 0.93
N LEU A 67 19.25 -31.55 0.37
CA LEU A 67 20.64 -31.31 0.77
C LEU A 67 20.74 -31.00 2.27
N VAL A 68 19.86 -30.14 2.79
CA VAL A 68 19.85 -29.81 4.23
C VAL A 68 19.32 -30.98 5.07
N ASP A 69 18.34 -31.76 4.60
CA ASP A 69 17.89 -32.97 5.29
C ASP A 69 19.05 -33.97 5.47
N GLU A 70 19.89 -34.13 4.44
CA GLU A 70 21.06 -35.02 4.46
C GLU A 70 22.09 -34.56 5.49
N VAL A 71 22.45 -33.26 5.49
CA VAL A 71 23.38 -32.68 6.46
C VAL A 71 22.87 -32.82 7.89
N LEU A 72 21.60 -32.47 8.15
CA LEU A 72 21.00 -32.56 9.48
C LEU A 72 20.95 -34.00 10.00
N ARG A 73 20.59 -34.96 9.14
CA ARG A 73 20.58 -36.39 9.52
C ARG A 73 21.98 -36.92 9.78
N GLY A 74 22.95 -36.49 8.98
CA GLY A 74 24.35 -36.84 9.15
C GLY A 74 24.90 -36.36 10.49
N LEU A 75 24.71 -35.08 10.81
CA LEU A 75 25.13 -34.48 12.08
C LEU A 75 24.36 -35.08 13.27
N TRP A 76 23.07 -35.37 13.11
CA TRP A 76 22.27 -36.05 14.14
C TRP A 76 22.84 -37.45 14.48
N ALA A 77 23.20 -38.22 13.45
CA ALA A 77 23.78 -39.55 13.64
C ALA A 77 25.19 -39.49 14.26
N GLN A 78 26.02 -38.53 13.82
CA GLN A 78 27.37 -38.33 14.38
C GLN A 78 27.33 -37.87 15.85
N GLY A 79 26.32 -37.11 16.25
CA GLY A 79 26.14 -36.65 17.63
C GLY A 79 25.74 -37.75 18.61
N GLY A 80 25.44 -38.98 18.15
CA GLY A 80 25.08 -40.10 19.01
C GLY A 80 23.82 -39.86 19.84
N LEU A 81 22.87 -39.06 19.32
CA LEU A 81 21.68 -38.67 20.04
C LEU A 81 20.75 -39.88 20.29
N PRO A 82 20.11 -39.99 21.47
CA PRO A 82 19.25 -41.12 21.78
C PRO A 82 18.09 -41.27 20.78
N ASP A 83 17.81 -42.50 20.35
CA ASP A 83 16.70 -42.83 19.44
C ASP A 83 15.31 -42.55 20.04
N THR A 84 15.25 -42.29 21.35
CA THR A 84 14.05 -41.86 22.07
C THR A 84 13.66 -40.41 21.75
N LEU A 85 14.60 -39.58 21.31
CA LEU A 85 14.36 -38.21 20.84
C LEU A 85 13.85 -38.19 19.40
N ALA A 86 13.24 -37.09 18.96
CA ALA A 86 12.90 -36.90 17.55
C ALA A 86 13.36 -35.54 17.03
N LEU A 87 13.94 -35.54 15.83
CA LEU A 87 14.28 -34.32 15.09
C LEU A 87 13.20 -34.03 14.06
N ILE A 88 12.60 -32.84 14.14
CA ILE A 88 11.48 -32.43 13.31
C ILE A 88 11.82 -31.10 12.64
N ALA A 89 11.69 -31.01 11.32
CA ALA A 89 11.69 -29.75 10.61
C ALA A 89 10.35 -29.04 10.81
N VAL A 90 10.37 -27.73 11.07
CA VAL A 90 9.18 -26.91 11.32
C VAL A 90 9.15 -25.67 10.42
N GLY A 91 8.05 -24.93 10.41
CA GLY A 91 7.88 -23.74 9.58
C GLY A 91 8.09 -23.98 8.08
N GLY A 92 8.66 -23.00 7.38
CA GLY A 92 8.90 -23.08 5.93
C GLY A 92 9.79 -24.27 5.52
N TYR A 93 10.79 -24.61 6.34
CA TYR A 93 11.64 -25.78 6.13
C TYR A 93 10.88 -27.10 6.32
N GLY A 94 10.01 -27.15 7.32
CA GLY A 94 9.09 -28.26 7.57
C GLY A 94 8.07 -28.47 6.45
N ARG A 95 7.50 -27.38 5.89
CA ARG A 95 6.66 -27.41 4.67
C ARG A 95 7.40 -27.94 3.44
N GLY A 96 8.73 -27.89 3.45
CA GLY A 96 9.58 -28.38 2.36
C GLY A 96 9.94 -27.30 1.34
N GLU A 97 9.77 -26.02 1.69
CA GLU A 97 10.10 -24.87 0.87
C GLU A 97 11.30 -24.12 1.45
N LEU A 98 12.50 -24.58 1.11
CA LEU A 98 13.74 -23.93 1.56
C LEU A 98 14.29 -23.03 0.45
N PHE A 99 14.03 -21.73 0.56
CA PHE A 99 14.58 -20.73 -0.35
C PHE A 99 16.07 -20.48 -0.05
N PRO A 100 16.86 -19.98 -1.02
CA PRO A 100 18.22 -19.52 -0.74
C PRO A 100 18.23 -18.51 0.42
N HIS A 101 19.29 -18.54 1.24
CA HIS A 101 19.45 -17.63 2.38
C HIS A 101 18.23 -17.57 3.33
N SER A 102 17.45 -18.65 3.42
CA SER A 102 16.37 -18.78 4.40
C SER A 102 16.82 -19.67 5.55
N ASP A 103 16.36 -19.29 6.73
CA ASP A 103 16.60 -19.95 8.00
C ASP A 103 16.08 -21.41 7.97
N VAL A 104 16.74 -22.27 8.74
CA VAL A 104 16.37 -23.69 8.89
C VAL A 104 15.79 -23.88 10.29
N ASP A 105 14.46 -23.98 10.38
CA ASP A 105 13.79 -24.14 11.66
C ASP A 105 13.60 -25.61 12.05
N ILE A 106 14.04 -25.98 13.25
CA ILE A 106 13.93 -27.35 13.80
C ILE A 106 13.31 -27.39 15.20
N LEU A 107 12.70 -28.53 15.52
CA LEU A 107 12.26 -28.92 16.85
C LEU A 107 12.96 -30.22 17.22
N VAL A 108 13.67 -30.21 18.35
CA VAL A 108 14.13 -31.43 19.03
C VAL A 108 13.07 -31.79 20.07
N LEU A 109 12.33 -32.86 19.79
CA LEU A 109 11.23 -33.31 20.63
C LEU A 109 11.74 -34.35 21.64
N LEU A 110 11.45 -34.11 22.91
CA LEU A 110 11.87 -34.95 24.03
C LEU A 110 10.70 -35.80 24.56
N PRO A 111 10.94 -37.05 25.01
CA PRO A 111 9.92 -37.84 25.69
C PRO A 111 9.63 -37.35 27.12
N GLY A 112 10.54 -36.57 27.71
CA GLY A 112 10.48 -36.02 29.06
C GLY A 112 11.70 -35.13 29.34
N ALA A 113 11.94 -34.76 30.60
CA ALA A 113 13.11 -33.97 30.97
C ALA A 113 14.41 -34.71 30.61
N PRO A 114 15.37 -34.06 29.92
CA PRO A 114 16.58 -34.73 29.44
C PRO A 114 17.60 -34.87 30.58
N GLU A 115 18.24 -36.05 30.66
CA GLU A 115 19.41 -36.28 31.51
C GLU A 115 20.58 -35.37 31.11
N PRO A 116 21.53 -35.06 32.03
CA PRO A 116 22.66 -34.17 31.73
C PRO A 116 23.48 -34.57 30.49
N ALA A 117 23.72 -35.87 30.28
CA ALA A 117 24.43 -36.37 29.10
C ALA A 117 23.65 -36.11 27.80
N THR A 118 22.33 -36.34 27.82
CA THR A 118 21.45 -36.06 26.68
C THR A 118 21.40 -34.56 26.37
N ARG A 119 21.34 -33.72 27.40
CA ARG A 119 21.37 -32.26 27.24
C ARG A 119 22.67 -31.80 26.57
N SER A 120 23.82 -32.28 27.05
CA SER A 120 25.12 -31.94 26.47
C SER A 120 25.27 -32.43 25.02
N ALA A 121 24.73 -33.61 24.69
CA ALA A 121 24.71 -34.10 23.32
C ALA A 121 23.84 -33.23 22.40
N ILE A 122 22.67 -32.77 22.88
CA ILE A 122 21.81 -31.84 22.13
C ILE A 122 22.52 -30.51 21.90
N GLU A 123 23.15 -29.94 22.93
CA GLU A 123 23.92 -28.69 22.81
C GLU A 123 25.06 -28.81 21.79
N THR A 124 25.79 -29.93 21.83
CA THR A 124 26.87 -30.22 20.86
C THR A 124 26.33 -30.34 19.44
N PHE A 125 25.22 -31.05 19.25
CA PHE A 125 24.55 -31.16 17.96
C PHE A 125 24.12 -29.78 17.45
N LEU A 126 23.46 -28.97 18.27
CA LEU A 126 23.03 -27.62 17.91
C LEU A 126 24.21 -26.72 17.54
N GLY A 127 25.30 -26.78 18.30
CA GLY A 127 26.55 -26.07 17.99
C GLY A 127 27.10 -26.44 16.61
N SER A 128 27.10 -27.74 16.28
CA SER A 128 27.59 -28.22 14.98
C SER A 128 26.82 -27.68 13.77
N LEU A 129 25.54 -27.34 13.94
CA LEU A 129 24.72 -26.77 12.87
C LEU A 129 25.18 -25.36 12.48
N TRP A 130 25.65 -24.56 13.45
CA TRP A 130 26.21 -23.25 13.17
C TRP A 130 27.60 -23.37 12.53
N ASP A 131 28.42 -24.30 13.01
CA ASP A 131 29.77 -24.55 12.48
C ASP A 131 29.76 -25.01 11.02
N VAL A 132 28.73 -25.76 10.61
CA VAL A 132 28.50 -26.19 9.23
C VAL A 132 28.01 -25.05 8.32
N GLY A 133 27.58 -23.92 8.88
CA GLY A 133 27.11 -22.74 8.15
C GLY A 133 25.60 -22.71 7.88
N LEU A 134 24.79 -23.36 8.72
CA LEU A 134 23.34 -23.19 8.72
C LEU A 134 22.93 -22.09 9.70
N GLU A 135 22.04 -21.20 9.26
CA GLU A 135 21.29 -20.30 10.15
C GLU A 135 20.09 -21.07 10.69
N VAL A 136 20.13 -21.46 11.97
CA VAL A 136 19.15 -22.38 12.56
C VAL A 136 18.32 -21.71 13.64
N GLY A 137 17.01 -21.63 13.41
CA GLY A 137 16.04 -21.47 14.49
C GLY A 137 15.76 -22.83 15.12
N HIS A 138 15.85 -22.95 16.45
CA HIS A 138 15.60 -24.23 17.10
C HIS A 138 14.77 -24.09 18.38
N SER A 139 14.09 -25.18 18.73
CA SER A 139 13.45 -25.36 20.03
C SER A 139 13.70 -26.79 20.51
N VAL A 140 13.86 -26.95 21.83
CA VAL A 140 14.03 -28.25 22.49
C VAL A 140 12.91 -28.36 23.52
N ARG A 141 11.94 -29.25 23.28
CA ARG A 141 10.70 -29.29 24.05
C ARG A 141 10.16 -30.71 24.18
N THR A 142 9.44 -30.97 25.25
CA THR A 142 8.55 -32.12 25.39
C THR A 142 7.24 -31.90 24.62
N VAL A 143 6.43 -32.95 24.47
CA VAL A 143 5.09 -32.82 23.88
C VAL A 143 4.22 -31.86 24.72
N ALA A 144 4.26 -31.96 26.04
CA ALA A 144 3.47 -31.12 26.94
C ALA A 144 3.83 -29.63 26.80
N GLU A 145 5.12 -29.30 26.82
CA GLU A 145 5.59 -27.92 26.61
C GLU A 145 5.22 -27.40 25.21
N CYS A 146 5.25 -28.25 24.18
CA CYS A 146 4.78 -27.84 22.86
C CYS A 146 3.31 -27.41 22.89
N ILE A 147 2.44 -28.19 23.55
CA ILE A 147 0.99 -27.91 23.64
C ILE A 147 0.70 -26.66 24.48
N GLU A 148 1.44 -26.45 25.56
CA GLU A 148 1.34 -25.24 26.39
C GLU A 148 1.63 -23.98 25.57
N GLU A 149 2.71 -24.01 24.79
CA GLU A 149 3.13 -22.90 23.93
C GLU A 149 2.12 -22.61 22.81
N LEU A 150 1.37 -23.60 22.33
CA LEU A 150 0.31 -23.37 21.35
C LEU A 150 -0.75 -22.43 21.90
N ARG A 151 -1.07 -22.50 23.19
CA ARG A 151 -2.12 -21.69 23.82
C ARG A 151 -1.71 -20.23 23.93
N ASN A 152 -0.41 -19.98 24.09
CA ASN A 152 0.12 -18.66 24.40
C ASN A 152 0.60 -17.89 23.14
N ASP A 153 1.02 -18.58 22.07
CA ASP A 153 1.59 -17.92 20.88
C ASP A 153 1.09 -18.52 19.54
N THR A 154 0.39 -17.68 18.77
CA THR A 154 -0.10 -18.02 17.43
C THR A 154 1.03 -18.24 16.41
N THR A 155 2.17 -17.57 16.57
CA THR A 155 3.36 -17.72 15.72
C THR A 155 3.94 -19.12 15.89
N ILE A 156 4.14 -19.56 17.13
CA ILE A 156 4.62 -20.92 17.44
C ILE A 156 3.63 -21.96 16.92
N ARG A 157 2.32 -21.73 17.13
CA ARG A 157 1.27 -22.59 16.60
C ARG A 157 1.37 -22.78 15.08
N THR A 158 1.68 -21.71 14.35
CA THR A 158 1.87 -21.73 12.90
C THR A 158 3.12 -22.50 12.49
N THR A 159 4.23 -22.26 13.18
CA THR A 159 5.50 -22.96 12.93
C THR A 159 5.37 -24.47 13.15
N LEU A 160 4.73 -24.88 14.25
CA LEU A 160 4.54 -26.28 14.61
C LEU A 160 3.48 -27.00 13.76
N LEU A 161 2.51 -26.25 13.20
CA LEU A 161 1.55 -26.78 12.22
C LEU A 161 2.29 -27.44 11.05
N GLU A 162 3.45 -26.89 10.65
CA GLU A 162 4.25 -27.32 9.52
C GLU A 162 5.35 -28.32 9.89
N ASN A 163 5.01 -29.35 10.66
CA ASN A 163 5.99 -30.33 11.14
C ASN A 163 6.26 -31.47 10.13
N ARG A 164 7.55 -31.78 9.93
CA ARG A 164 8.02 -32.91 9.11
C ARG A 164 9.16 -33.66 9.82
N PRO A 165 9.02 -34.95 10.13
CA PRO A 165 10.07 -35.72 10.80
C PRO A 165 11.31 -35.85 9.92
N LEU A 166 12.49 -35.67 10.53
CA LEU A 166 13.79 -35.84 9.90
C LEU A 166 14.49 -37.11 10.39
N ALA A 167 14.59 -37.29 11.71
CA ALA A 167 15.31 -38.40 12.36
C ALA A 167 14.71 -38.72 13.76
N GLY A 168 15.11 -39.85 14.34
CA GLY A 168 14.70 -40.29 15.68
C GLY A 168 13.31 -40.92 15.77
N SER A 169 12.71 -40.85 16.96
CA SER A 169 11.49 -41.56 17.36
C SER A 169 10.24 -41.17 16.56
N ARG A 170 9.78 -42.10 15.70
CA ARG A 170 8.50 -41.99 15.00
C ARG A 170 7.30 -42.08 15.95
N LYS A 171 7.42 -42.84 17.04
CA LYS A 171 6.37 -42.97 18.06
C LYS A 171 6.13 -41.62 18.74
N LEU A 172 7.20 -40.95 19.15
CA LEU A 172 7.13 -39.63 19.78
C LEU A 172 6.56 -38.57 18.82
N THR A 173 7.00 -38.57 17.56
CA THR A 173 6.44 -37.68 16.54
C THR A 173 4.94 -37.88 16.34
N ARG A 174 4.47 -39.14 16.35
CA ARG A 174 3.05 -39.47 16.20
C ARG A 174 2.25 -38.99 17.41
N ALA A 175 2.76 -39.19 18.63
CA ALA A 175 2.15 -38.70 19.85
C ALA A 175 2.00 -37.17 19.84
N PHE A 176 3.06 -36.46 19.45
CA PHE A 176 3.02 -35.01 19.27
C PHE A 176 1.95 -34.56 18.26
N ARG A 177 1.88 -35.20 17.09
CA ARG A 177 0.90 -34.85 16.05
C ARG A 177 -0.55 -35.08 16.51
N ALA A 178 -0.80 -36.15 17.26
CA ALA A 178 -2.11 -36.44 17.82
C ALA A 178 -2.51 -35.36 18.83
N ALA A 179 -1.63 -35.08 19.81
CA ALA A 179 -1.87 -34.04 20.82
C ALA A 179 -2.04 -32.64 20.19
N PHE A 180 -1.24 -32.31 19.18
CA PHE A 180 -1.33 -31.04 18.45
C PHE A 180 -2.69 -30.91 17.72
N SER A 181 -3.15 -31.99 17.09
CA SER A 181 -4.44 -32.00 16.38
C SER A 181 -5.62 -31.86 17.34
N GLU A 182 -5.54 -32.48 18.52
CA GLU A 182 -6.56 -32.40 19.57
C GLU A 182 -6.62 -31.00 20.20
N ALA A 183 -5.46 -30.37 20.41
CA ALA A 183 -5.38 -29.02 20.97
C ALA A 183 -5.73 -27.90 19.97
N MET A 184 -5.92 -28.22 18.68
CA MET A 184 -6.14 -27.22 17.64
C MET A 184 -7.60 -26.74 17.59
N ASP A 185 -7.83 -25.50 18.02
CA ASP A 185 -9.07 -24.78 17.71
C ASP A 185 -8.95 -24.07 16.35
N ALA A 186 -9.59 -24.67 15.33
CA ALA A 186 -9.57 -24.16 13.96
C ALA A 186 -10.25 -22.79 13.80
N ARG A 187 -11.30 -22.50 14.59
CA ARG A 187 -12.02 -21.23 14.54
C ARG A 187 -11.17 -20.12 15.15
N ALA A 188 -10.66 -20.33 16.36
CA ALA A 188 -9.75 -19.36 17.00
C ALA A 188 -8.50 -19.12 16.15
N PHE A 189 -7.96 -20.17 15.51
CA PHE A 189 -6.82 -20.04 14.62
C PHE A 189 -7.14 -19.22 13.36
N LEU A 190 -8.30 -19.44 12.73
CA LEU A 190 -8.76 -18.63 11.60
C LEU A 190 -8.86 -17.16 11.98
N GLU A 191 -9.55 -16.84 13.08
CA GLU A 191 -9.75 -15.45 13.55
C GLU A 191 -8.41 -14.77 13.84
N ALA A 192 -7.50 -15.47 14.54
CA ALA A 192 -6.14 -14.97 14.79
C ALA A 192 -5.35 -14.73 13.49
N LYS A 193 -5.49 -15.60 12.49
CA LYS A 193 -4.80 -15.46 11.19
C LYS A 193 -5.37 -14.36 10.32
N LEU A 194 -6.67 -14.12 10.36
CA LEU A 194 -7.29 -12.97 9.70
C LEU A 194 -6.77 -11.66 10.29
N LEU A 195 -6.69 -11.57 11.62
CA LEU A 195 -6.14 -10.40 12.31
C LEU A 195 -4.65 -10.18 11.99
N GLU A 196 -3.83 -11.24 12.05
CA GLU A 196 -2.40 -11.18 11.69
C GLU A 196 -2.21 -10.71 10.24
N GLN A 197 -3.03 -11.20 9.31
CA GLN A 197 -3.00 -10.77 7.92
C GLN A 197 -3.37 -9.29 7.78
N GLN A 198 -4.43 -8.82 8.45
CA GLN A 198 -4.84 -7.43 8.43
C GLN A 198 -3.73 -6.51 8.96
N GLN A 199 -3.15 -6.83 10.12
CA GLN A 199 -2.05 -6.06 10.70
C GLN A 199 -0.80 -6.06 9.81
N ARG A 200 -0.49 -7.19 9.16
CA ARG A 200 0.59 -7.27 8.17
C ARG A 200 0.30 -6.36 6.98
N HIS A 201 -0.90 -6.39 6.41
CA HIS A 201 -1.27 -5.55 5.27
C HIS A 201 -1.17 -4.04 5.61
N VAL A 202 -1.62 -3.63 6.81
CA VAL A 202 -1.53 -2.23 7.28
C VAL A 202 -0.08 -1.76 7.38
N ARG A 203 0.85 -2.59 7.89
CA ARG A 203 2.30 -2.27 7.94
C ARG A 203 2.90 -2.02 6.56
N TYR A 204 2.28 -2.54 5.50
CA TYR A 204 2.66 -2.30 4.10
C TYR A 204 1.68 -1.34 3.39
N HIS A 205 1.05 -0.43 4.12
CA HIS A 205 0.13 0.60 3.62
C HIS A 205 -1.12 0.05 2.90
N ASP A 206 -1.56 -1.18 3.26
CA ASP A 206 -2.73 -1.87 2.71
C ASP A 206 -2.74 -2.05 1.18
N THR A 207 -1.58 -1.87 0.53
CA THR A 207 -1.46 -1.91 -0.92
C THR A 207 -0.37 -2.87 -1.37
N ALA A 208 -0.72 -3.70 -2.36
CA ALA A 208 0.26 -4.51 -3.09
C ALA A 208 1.14 -3.65 -4.00
N TYR A 209 0.77 -2.38 -4.22
CA TYR A 209 1.26 -1.51 -5.29
C TYR A 209 2.33 -0.50 -4.85
N ASN A 210 2.95 -0.70 -3.69
CA ASN A 210 4.16 0.03 -3.32
C ASN A 210 5.24 -0.21 -4.40
N LEU A 211 5.96 0.83 -4.84
CA LEU A 211 7.02 0.70 -5.85
C LEU A 211 8.18 -0.21 -5.44
N GLU A 212 8.39 -0.45 -4.15
CA GLU A 212 9.38 -1.42 -3.64
C GLU A 212 8.73 -2.52 -2.79
N PRO A 213 7.90 -3.39 -3.39
CA PRO A 213 7.06 -4.33 -2.65
C PRO A 213 7.88 -5.50 -2.09
N ASN A 214 7.38 -6.10 -1.00
CA ASN A 214 7.94 -7.33 -0.44
C ASN A 214 7.26 -8.56 -1.04
N LEU A 215 8.02 -9.44 -1.69
CA LEU A 215 7.53 -10.65 -2.38
C LEU A 215 6.83 -11.65 -1.45
N LYS A 216 7.18 -11.62 -0.16
CA LYS A 216 6.66 -12.53 0.85
C LYS A 216 5.52 -11.90 1.64
N GLU A 217 5.74 -10.73 2.21
CA GLU A 217 4.89 -10.16 3.27
C GLU A 217 3.87 -9.13 2.78
N SER A 218 4.08 -8.47 1.63
CA SER A 218 3.11 -7.50 1.10
C SER A 218 1.78 -8.19 0.70
N PRO A 219 0.66 -7.44 0.63
CA PRO A 219 -0.61 -7.98 0.13
C PRO A 219 -0.42 -8.62 -1.26
N GLY A 220 -0.94 -9.83 -1.45
CA GLY A 220 -0.72 -10.61 -2.67
C GLY A 220 0.63 -11.34 -2.75
N GLY A 221 1.45 -11.31 -1.70
CA GLY A 221 2.71 -12.04 -1.59
C GLY A 221 2.54 -13.51 -1.18
N LEU A 222 3.66 -14.24 -1.07
CA LEU A 222 3.66 -15.67 -0.73
C LEU A 222 2.99 -15.97 0.63
N ARG A 223 3.04 -15.05 1.59
CA ARG A 223 2.43 -15.23 2.90
C ARG A 223 0.89 -15.31 2.81
N ASP A 224 0.25 -14.61 1.89
CA ASP A 224 -1.21 -14.69 1.69
C ASP A 224 -1.62 -16.10 1.23
N LEU A 225 -0.81 -16.74 0.39
CA LEU A 225 -1.02 -18.12 -0.04
C LEU A 225 -0.80 -19.11 1.11
N GLN A 226 0.23 -18.88 1.91
CA GLN A 226 0.54 -19.70 3.08
C GLN A 226 -0.56 -19.62 4.13
N THR A 227 -1.11 -18.43 4.40
CA THR A 227 -2.25 -18.25 5.33
C THR A 227 -3.44 -19.12 4.93
N VAL A 228 -3.79 -19.17 3.63
CA VAL A 228 -4.86 -20.05 3.14
C VAL A 228 -4.58 -21.51 3.48
N LEU A 229 -3.37 -22.00 3.19
CA LEU A 229 -2.99 -23.39 3.46
C LEU A 229 -2.89 -23.70 4.96
N TRP A 230 -2.46 -22.74 5.78
CA TRP A 230 -2.42 -22.90 7.24
C TRP A 230 -3.82 -23.03 7.83
N VAL A 231 -4.74 -22.15 7.45
CA VAL A 231 -6.14 -22.23 7.88
C VAL A 231 -6.75 -23.56 7.42
N ALA A 232 -6.53 -23.94 6.16
CA ALA A 232 -7.01 -25.23 5.63
C ALA A 232 -6.52 -26.43 6.45
N ARG A 233 -5.24 -26.40 6.82
CA ARG A 233 -4.56 -27.48 7.55
C ARG A 233 -5.00 -27.54 9.00
N ALA A 234 -5.12 -26.39 9.66
CA ALA A 234 -5.63 -26.30 11.02
C ALA A 234 -7.07 -26.81 11.14
N ALA A 235 -7.90 -26.58 10.11
CA ALA A 235 -9.27 -27.08 10.04
C ALA A 235 -9.40 -28.55 9.57
N GLY A 236 -8.29 -29.25 9.29
CA GLY A 236 -8.31 -30.62 8.77
C GLY A 236 -8.89 -30.75 7.35
N ILE A 237 -9.08 -29.64 6.63
CA ILE A 237 -9.72 -29.61 5.30
C ILE A 237 -8.72 -30.02 4.21
N ALA A 238 -7.54 -29.42 4.21
CA ALA A 238 -6.53 -29.63 3.18
C ALA A 238 -5.13 -29.21 3.63
N THR A 239 -4.11 -29.84 3.03
CA THR A 239 -2.68 -29.55 3.23
C THR A 239 -1.99 -29.09 1.95
N SER A 240 -2.72 -29.04 0.84
CA SER A 240 -2.21 -28.65 -0.48
C SER A 240 -3.31 -28.10 -1.38
N TRP A 241 -2.93 -27.39 -2.43
CA TRP A 241 -3.86 -26.92 -3.48
C TRP A 241 -4.68 -28.05 -4.09
N ALA A 242 -4.05 -29.22 -4.33
CA ALA A 242 -4.75 -30.39 -4.88
C ALA A 242 -5.85 -30.92 -3.93
N GLN A 243 -5.63 -30.85 -2.62
CA GLN A 243 -6.64 -31.22 -1.63
C GLN A 243 -7.75 -30.17 -1.52
N LEU A 244 -7.45 -28.87 -1.67
CA LEU A 244 -8.49 -27.83 -1.73
C LEU A 244 -9.43 -28.01 -2.92
N ILE A 245 -8.92 -28.51 -4.06
CA ILE A 245 -9.76 -28.90 -5.19
C ILE A 245 -10.70 -30.04 -4.82
N ARG A 246 -10.17 -31.11 -4.19
CA ARG A 246 -10.99 -32.24 -3.74
C ARG A 246 -12.03 -31.83 -2.69
N ALA A 247 -11.72 -30.82 -1.87
CA ALA A 247 -12.62 -30.28 -0.87
C ALA A 247 -13.69 -29.32 -1.42
N GLY A 248 -13.70 -29.05 -2.75
CA GLY A 248 -14.66 -28.17 -3.41
C GLY A 248 -14.42 -26.67 -3.20
N LEU A 249 -13.30 -26.28 -2.57
CA LEU A 249 -13.00 -24.88 -2.26
C LEU A 249 -12.30 -24.15 -3.42
N LEU A 250 -11.73 -24.87 -4.38
CA LEU A 250 -10.97 -24.34 -5.51
C LEU A 250 -11.27 -25.15 -6.77
N LYS A 251 -11.50 -24.51 -7.91
CA LYS A 251 -11.59 -25.23 -9.19
C LYS A 251 -10.20 -25.52 -9.76
N ARG A 252 -10.10 -26.46 -10.71
CA ARG A 252 -8.82 -26.86 -11.32
C ARG A 252 -8.14 -25.72 -12.08
N ASP A 253 -8.90 -24.95 -12.84
CA ASP A 253 -8.45 -23.77 -13.57
C ASP A 253 -7.98 -22.65 -12.62
N GLU A 254 -8.73 -22.41 -11.53
CA GLU A 254 -8.36 -21.49 -10.46
C GLU A 254 -7.02 -21.90 -9.80
N ALA A 255 -6.86 -23.19 -9.49
CA ALA A 255 -5.63 -23.73 -8.92
C ALA A 255 -4.43 -23.63 -9.85
N GLN A 256 -4.62 -23.90 -11.15
CA GLN A 256 -3.55 -23.76 -12.15
C GLN A 256 -3.12 -22.30 -12.28
N LEU A 257 -4.06 -21.36 -12.28
CA LEU A 257 -3.75 -19.93 -12.32
C LEU A 257 -2.98 -19.50 -11.07
N LEU A 258 -3.41 -19.93 -9.89
CA LEU A 258 -2.72 -19.65 -8.63
C LEU A 258 -1.29 -20.19 -8.62
N ALA A 259 -1.10 -21.44 -9.06
CA ALA A 259 0.22 -22.07 -9.15
C ALA A 259 1.16 -21.32 -10.12
N ARG A 260 0.64 -20.74 -11.21
CA ARG A 260 1.44 -19.90 -12.11
C ARG A 260 1.91 -18.61 -11.44
N HIS A 261 1.05 -17.96 -10.65
CA HIS A 261 1.42 -16.76 -9.91
C HIS A 261 2.41 -17.07 -8.78
N GLU A 262 2.15 -18.12 -8.00
CA GLU A 262 3.07 -18.60 -6.96
C GLU A 262 4.45 -18.96 -7.53
N HIS A 263 4.49 -19.68 -8.66
CA HIS A 263 5.72 -20.01 -9.37
C HIS A 263 6.47 -18.74 -9.81
N PHE A 264 5.76 -17.77 -10.38
CA PHE A 264 6.37 -16.51 -10.81
C PHE A 264 6.96 -15.72 -9.64
N ILE A 265 6.20 -15.55 -8.54
CA ILE A 265 6.66 -14.83 -7.34
C ILE A 265 7.85 -15.58 -6.70
N SER A 266 7.80 -16.91 -6.65
CA SER A 266 8.90 -17.73 -6.14
C SER A 266 10.17 -17.59 -6.99
N ASN A 267 10.03 -17.57 -8.32
CA ASN A 267 11.15 -17.35 -9.24
C ASN A 267 11.81 -15.98 -9.01
N LEU A 268 11.01 -14.92 -8.82
CA LEU A 268 11.53 -13.60 -8.47
C LEU A 268 12.29 -13.64 -7.13
N ARG A 269 11.73 -14.28 -6.11
CA ARG A 269 12.32 -14.34 -4.77
C ARG A 269 13.66 -15.06 -4.77
N ILE A 270 13.75 -16.20 -5.46
CA ILE A 270 15.00 -16.96 -5.58
C ILE A 270 16.08 -16.13 -6.29
N ARG A 271 15.74 -15.53 -7.44
CA ARG A 271 16.70 -14.69 -8.19
C ARG A 271 17.12 -13.47 -7.39
N LEU A 272 16.19 -12.85 -6.65
CA LEU A 272 16.47 -11.72 -5.78
C LEU A 272 17.49 -12.08 -4.69
N HIS A 273 17.31 -13.24 -4.03
CA HIS A 273 18.26 -13.76 -3.05
C HIS A 273 19.65 -14.00 -3.66
N TYR A 274 19.74 -14.61 -4.84
CA TYR A 274 21.02 -14.82 -5.50
C TYR A 274 21.69 -13.53 -6.00
N LEU A 275 20.92 -12.56 -6.48
CA LEU A 275 21.44 -11.26 -6.94
C LEU A 275 21.92 -10.39 -5.77
N ALA A 276 21.25 -10.48 -4.62
CA ALA A 276 21.62 -9.77 -3.40
C ALA A 276 22.73 -10.47 -2.61
N GLY A 277 22.91 -11.78 -2.79
CA GLY A 277 23.87 -12.60 -2.02
C GLY A 277 23.50 -12.78 -0.54
N ARG A 278 22.26 -12.42 -0.18
CA ARG A 278 21.71 -12.46 1.18
C ARG A 278 20.20 -12.62 1.12
N ARG A 279 19.58 -12.80 2.29
CA ARG A 279 18.13 -12.68 2.43
C ARG A 279 17.68 -11.27 2.03
N GLU A 280 16.89 -11.19 0.99
CA GLU A 280 16.28 -9.96 0.49
C GLU A 280 14.91 -10.31 -0.10
N ASP A 281 13.85 -9.79 0.51
CA ASP A 281 12.49 -10.07 0.05
C ASP A 281 11.83 -8.83 -0.58
N ARG A 282 12.50 -7.67 -0.58
CA ARG A 282 12.01 -6.42 -1.19
C ARG A 282 12.59 -6.23 -2.59
N LEU A 283 11.69 -5.94 -3.53
CA LEU A 283 12.05 -5.52 -4.89
C LEU A 283 12.46 -4.05 -4.89
N VAL A 284 13.62 -3.71 -4.32
CA VAL A 284 14.17 -2.34 -4.36
C VAL A 284 14.59 -1.97 -5.79
N PHE A 285 14.56 -0.68 -6.13
CA PHE A 285 14.74 -0.20 -7.51
C PHE A 285 15.99 -0.75 -8.21
N ASP A 286 17.14 -0.77 -7.53
CA ASP A 286 18.40 -1.28 -8.08
C ASP A 286 18.32 -2.76 -8.48
N LEU A 287 17.58 -3.56 -7.71
CA LEU A 287 17.41 -4.99 -7.95
C LEU A 287 16.34 -5.27 -9.01
N GLN A 288 15.33 -4.40 -9.17
CA GLN A 288 14.30 -4.55 -10.21
C GLN A 288 14.92 -4.56 -11.62
N THR A 289 15.83 -3.63 -11.89
CA THR A 289 16.51 -3.53 -13.20
C THR A 289 17.38 -4.76 -13.47
N ARG A 290 18.15 -5.20 -12.47
CA ARG A 290 18.98 -6.41 -12.57
C ARG A 290 18.14 -7.68 -12.77
N LEU A 291 17.03 -7.81 -12.05
CA LEU A 291 16.08 -8.91 -12.22
C LEU A 291 15.46 -8.94 -13.62
N ALA A 292 15.10 -7.77 -14.16
CA ALA A 292 14.53 -7.69 -15.50
C ALA A 292 15.52 -8.17 -16.56
N ALA A 293 16.80 -7.77 -16.44
CA ALA A 293 17.87 -8.25 -17.32
C ALA A 293 18.11 -9.76 -17.18
N ASP A 294 18.20 -10.27 -15.95
CA ASP A 294 18.39 -11.71 -15.64
C ASP A 294 17.23 -12.59 -16.14
N LEU A 295 16.03 -12.02 -16.29
CA LEU A 295 14.85 -12.67 -16.86
C LEU A 295 14.70 -12.44 -18.37
N GLY A 296 15.62 -11.74 -19.02
CA GLY A 296 15.56 -11.44 -20.45
C GLY A 296 14.39 -10.53 -20.84
N VAL A 297 13.86 -9.73 -19.90
CA VAL A 297 12.81 -8.76 -20.20
C VAL A 297 13.41 -7.62 -21.01
N LYS A 298 12.90 -7.41 -22.22
CA LYS A 298 13.32 -6.32 -23.10
C LYS A 298 12.47 -5.09 -22.86
N GLU A 299 13.11 -3.93 -22.85
CA GLU A 299 12.42 -2.64 -22.84
C GLU A 299 11.66 -2.40 -24.16
N THR A 300 10.71 -1.49 -24.13
CA THR A 300 10.02 -0.99 -25.32
C THR A 300 10.38 0.48 -25.54
N ALA A 301 9.97 1.06 -26.66
CA ALA A 301 10.22 2.47 -26.99
C ALA A 301 9.79 3.48 -25.90
N HIS A 302 8.88 3.09 -24.99
CA HIS A 302 8.29 4.00 -23.99
C HIS A 302 8.29 3.44 -22.56
N ARG A 303 8.83 2.23 -22.33
CA ARG A 303 8.78 1.57 -21.01
C ARG A 303 10.03 0.78 -20.74
N ARG A 304 10.58 0.94 -19.53
CA ARG A 304 11.78 0.23 -19.09
C ARG A 304 11.48 -1.25 -18.84
N ALA A 305 12.48 -2.10 -19.00
CA ALA A 305 12.36 -3.54 -18.71
C ALA A 305 11.88 -3.81 -17.26
N SER A 306 12.38 -3.03 -16.28
CA SER A 306 11.93 -3.09 -14.89
C SER A 306 10.45 -2.79 -14.73
N GLU A 307 9.92 -1.79 -15.43
CA GLU A 307 8.49 -1.43 -15.36
C GLU A 307 7.59 -2.53 -15.94
N LEU A 308 8.04 -3.24 -16.97
CA LEU A 308 7.32 -4.38 -17.56
C LEU A 308 7.33 -5.58 -16.61
N LEU A 309 8.49 -5.89 -16.01
CA LEU A 309 8.62 -6.94 -15.01
C LEU A 309 7.71 -6.66 -13.81
N MET A 310 7.78 -5.44 -13.28
CA MET A 310 7.00 -5.03 -12.11
C MET A 310 5.51 -5.01 -12.41
N GLN A 311 5.09 -4.61 -13.61
CA GLN A 311 3.67 -4.74 -13.99
C GLN A 311 3.18 -6.19 -13.98
N ARG A 312 4.01 -7.14 -14.42
CA ARG A 312 3.69 -8.57 -14.30
C ARG A 312 3.62 -9.02 -12.83
N TYR A 313 4.50 -8.50 -11.97
CA TYR A 313 4.44 -8.71 -10.52
C TYR A 313 3.13 -8.21 -9.92
N TYR A 314 2.77 -6.94 -10.10
CA TYR A 314 1.57 -6.37 -9.49
C TYR A 314 0.29 -7.06 -9.97
N ARG A 315 0.23 -7.48 -11.24
CA ARG A 315 -0.89 -8.29 -11.75
C ARG A 315 -0.95 -9.67 -11.09
N SER A 316 0.20 -10.27 -10.77
CA SER A 316 0.26 -11.54 -10.04
C SER A 316 -0.14 -11.37 -8.58
N ALA A 317 0.37 -10.35 -7.90
CA ALA A 317 0.00 -10.02 -6.51
C ALA A 317 -1.50 -9.73 -6.39
N LYS A 318 -2.07 -8.98 -7.35
CA LYS A 318 -3.52 -8.74 -7.45
C LYS A 318 -4.31 -10.04 -7.56
N ALA A 319 -3.89 -10.97 -8.42
CA ALA A 319 -4.55 -12.26 -8.56
C ALA A 319 -4.46 -13.09 -7.28
N VAL A 320 -3.29 -13.16 -6.64
CA VAL A 320 -3.13 -13.82 -5.33
C VAL A 320 -4.06 -13.21 -4.29
N ARG A 321 -4.15 -11.88 -4.21
CA ARG A 321 -5.05 -11.18 -3.29
C ARG A 321 -6.53 -11.52 -3.54
N GLN A 322 -6.97 -11.59 -4.80
CA GLN A 322 -8.33 -12.01 -5.15
C GLN A 322 -8.63 -13.42 -4.61
N PHE A 323 -7.73 -14.38 -4.87
CA PHE A 323 -7.91 -15.76 -4.42
C PHE A 323 -7.84 -15.91 -2.90
N ASN A 324 -6.92 -15.19 -2.24
CA ASN A 324 -6.82 -15.19 -0.78
C ASN A 324 -8.14 -14.75 -0.12
N VAL A 325 -8.76 -13.66 -0.59
CA VAL A 325 -10.06 -13.20 -0.08
C VAL A 325 -11.14 -14.26 -0.29
N ILE A 326 -11.30 -14.77 -1.52
CA ILE A 326 -12.34 -15.76 -1.84
C ILE A 326 -12.16 -17.04 -1.01
N LEU A 327 -10.93 -17.54 -0.88
CA LEU A 327 -10.63 -18.80 -0.20
C LEU A 327 -10.78 -18.67 1.32
N LEU A 328 -10.29 -17.60 1.93
CA LEU A 328 -10.45 -17.38 3.37
C LEU A 328 -11.91 -17.17 3.75
N GLN A 329 -12.70 -16.42 2.96
CA GLN A 329 -14.14 -16.31 3.20
C GLN A 329 -14.86 -17.65 3.00
N SER A 330 -14.49 -18.43 1.98
CA SER A 330 -15.05 -19.78 1.78
C SER A 330 -14.72 -20.71 2.97
N MET A 331 -13.52 -20.59 3.54
CA MET A 331 -13.11 -21.32 4.73
C MET A 331 -13.87 -20.86 5.97
N GLN A 332 -14.03 -19.55 6.15
CA GLN A 332 -14.79 -18.99 7.26
C GLN A 332 -16.24 -19.50 7.26
N ALA A 333 -16.90 -19.50 6.09
CA ALA A 333 -18.25 -20.04 5.97
C ALA A 333 -18.35 -21.53 6.32
N ARG A 334 -17.27 -22.31 6.18
CA ARG A 334 -17.22 -23.74 6.51
C ARG A 334 -16.81 -24.03 7.96
N ILE A 335 -15.89 -23.25 8.52
CA ILE A 335 -15.34 -23.42 9.88
C ILE A 335 -16.27 -22.79 10.92
N ALA A 336 -16.85 -21.64 10.60
CA ALA A 336 -17.74 -20.88 11.47
C ALA A 336 -18.97 -20.42 10.66
N PRO A 337 -19.88 -21.36 10.33
CA PRO A 337 -21.09 -21.00 9.58
C PRO A 337 -21.93 -20.02 10.40
N GLY A 338 -22.32 -18.90 9.77
CA GLY A 338 -23.26 -17.97 10.39
C GLY A 338 -24.65 -18.59 10.46
N ILE A 339 -25.36 -18.32 11.55
CA ILE A 339 -26.71 -18.87 11.82
C ILE A 339 -27.83 -17.91 11.42
N ALA A 340 -27.50 -16.68 10.99
CA ALA A 340 -28.49 -15.68 10.60
C ALA A 340 -29.18 -16.08 9.28
N PRO A 341 -30.53 -15.98 9.20
CA PRO A 341 -31.24 -16.17 7.94
C PRO A 341 -30.85 -15.07 6.95
N ALA A 342 -30.89 -15.40 5.65
CA ALA A 342 -30.73 -14.38 4.62
C ALA A 342 -31.94 -13.44 4.60
N GLN A 343 -31.66 -12.17 4.36
CA GLN A 343 -32.67 -11.13 4.21
C GLN A 343 -32.63 -10.62 2.76
N PRO A 344 -33.72 -10.75 1.98
CA PRO A 344 -33.72 -10.29 0.59
C PRO A 344 -33.57 -8.77 0.53
N ILE A 345 -32.72 -8.29 -0.37
CA ILE A 345 -32.66 -6.89 -0.79
C ILE A 345 -33.62 -6.68 -1.96
N ASP A 346 -33.54 -7.56 -2.95
CA ASP A 346 -34.42 -7.63 -4.11
C ASP A 346 -34.48 -9.07 -4.67
N ALA A 347 -34.93 -9.24 -5.90
CA ALA A 347 -35.06 -10.55 -6.55
C ALA A 347 -33.71 -11.25 -6.82
N ASP A 348 -32.62 -10.49 -6.90
CA ASP A 348 -31.31 -10.98 -7.32
C ASP A 348 -30.29 -11.00 -6.18
N PHE A 349 -30.50 -10.20 -5.13
CA PHE A 349 -29.57 -10.03 -4.01
C PHE A 349 -30.20 -10.20 -2.63
N GLU A 350 -29.42 -10.78 -1.72
CA GLU A 350 -29.76 -10.93 -0.31
C GLU A 350 -28.57 -10.54 0.61
N VAL A 351 -28.87 -10.16 1.84
CA VAL A 351 -27.88 -9.96 2.90
C VAL A 351 -27.77 -11.25 3.71
N ARG A 352 -26.55 -11.76 3.87
CA ARG A 352 -26.25 -12.87 4.78
C ARG A 352 -24.97 -12.55 5.56
N ASN A 353 -25.07 -12.53 6.90
CA ASN A 353 -23.95 -12.20 7.79
C ASN A 353 -23.23 -10.90 7.39
N GLU A 354 -24.00 -9.83 7.12
CA GLU A 354 -23.46 -8.52 6.69
C GLU A 354 -22.73 -8.57 5.32
N LEU A 355 -22.92 -9.63 4.53
CA LEU A 355 -22.34 -9.78 3.19
C LEU A 355 -23.43 -9.82 2.13
N LEU A 356 -23.13 -9.22 0.97
CA LEU A 356 -23.98 -9.28 -0.21
C LEU A 356 -23.84 -10.65 -0.88
N GLU A 357 -24.94 -11.38 -0.97
CA GLU A 357 -25.05 -12.69 -1.61
C GLU A 357 -25.98 -12.59 -2.83
N ILE A 358 -25.61 -13.27 -3.91
CA ILE A 358 -26.49 -13.45 -5.07
C ILE A 358 -27.50 -14.57 -4.77
N ALA A 359 -28.77 -14.35 -5.08
CA ALA A 359 -29.82 -15.35 -4.91
C ALA A 359 -29.65 -16.52 -5.90
N ASP A 360 -29.14 -16.23 -7.11
CA ASP A 360 -28.86 -17.20 -8.17
C ASP A 360 -27.34 -17.25 -8.45
N PRO A 361 -26.68 -18.43 -8.30
CA PRO A 361 -25.25 -18.60 -8.62
C PRO A 361 -24.85 -18.19 -10.04
N ASP A 362 -25.79 -18.23 -10.98
CA ASP A 362 -25.58 -17.92 -12.40
C ASP A 362 -26.06 -16.50 -12.79
N LEU A 363 -26.44 -15.67 -11.81
CA LEU A 363 -26.97 -14.31 -12.02
C LEU A 363 -26.13 -13.48 -13.00
N PHE A 364 -24.81 -13.40 -12.78
CA PHE A 364 -23.93 -12.59 -13.65
C PHE A 364 -23.67 -13.19 -15.03
N GLU A 365 -23.99 -14.47 -15.22
CA GLU A 365 -23.98 -15.09 -16.54
C GLU A 365 -25.25 -14.74 -17.31
N LYS A 366 -26.41 -14.87 -16.67
CA LYS A 366 -27.74 -14.58 -17.24
C LYS A 366 -27.95 -13.08 -17.48
N ARG A 367 -27.53 -12.25 -16.51
CA ARG A 367 -27.72 -10.80 -16.49
C ARG A 367 -26.40 -10.10 -16.12
N PRO A 368 -25.43 -9.97 -17.06
CA PRO A 368 -24.12 -9.39 -16.76
C PRO A 368 -24.19 -8.01 -16.11
N GLY A 369 -25.18 -7.17 -16.47
CA GLY A 369 -25.38 -5.84 -15.88
C GLY A 369 -25.57 -5.84 -14.36
N ALA A 370 -26.03 -6.96 -13.79
CA ALA A 370 -26.16 -7.17 -12.35
C ALA A 370 -24.82 -7.04 -11.61
N MET A 371 -23.69 -7.21 -12.30
CA MET A 371 -22.38 -6.95 -11.70
C MET A 371 -22.26 -5.50 -11.22
N LEU A 372 -22.80 -4.52 -11.96
CA LEU A 372 -22.83 -3.11 -11.54
C LEU A 372 -23.86 -2.87 -10.43
N ASP A 373 -25.00 -3.56 -10.47
CA ASP A 373 -26.01 -3.51 -9.41
C ASP A 373 -25.42 -3.96 -8.07
N ALA A 374 -24.60 -5.03 -8.06
CA ALA A 374 -23.94 -5.51 -6.85
C ALA A 374 -23.08 -4.42 -6.17
N PHE A 375 -22.35 -3.61 -6.95
CA PHE A 375 -21.59 -2.47 -6.42
C PHE A 375 -22.50 -1.35 -5.94
N LEU A 376 -23.63 -1.08 -6.61
CA LEU A 376 -24.62 -0.12 -6.15
C LEU A 376 -25.24 -0.54 -4.82
N HIS A 377 -25.57 -1.82 -4.64
CA HIS A 377 -26.07 -2.33 -3.35
C HIS A 377 -25.05 -2.12 -2.23
N MET A 378 -23.76 -2.41 -2.47
CA MET A 378 -22.70 -2.11 -1.51
C MET A 378 -22.67 -0.63 -1.08
N GLN A 379 -23.06 0.30 -1.96
CA GLN A 379 -23.11 1.73 -1.65
C GLN A 379 -24.42 2.16 -0.99
N ARG A 380 -25.54 1.46 -1.26
CA ARG A 380 -26.88 1.80 -0.76
C ARG A 380 -27.23 1.15 0.58
N HIS A 381 -26.56 0.06 0.93
CA HIS A 381 -26.77 -0.73 2.15
C HIS A 381 -25.54 -0.61 3.08
N SER A 382 -25.72 -0.10 4.30
CA SER A 382 -24.61 0.27 5.23
C SER A 382 -24.24 -0.83 6.18
N GLU A 383 -25.17 -1.76 6.37
CA GLU A 383 -24.98 -3.04 7.01
C GLU A 383 -24.01 -3.93 6.23
N LEU A 384 -23.83 -3.71 4.92
CA LEU A 384 -22.93 -4.52 4.09
C LEU A 384 -21.46 -4.18 4.34
N LYS A 385 -20.71 -5.16 4.83
CA LYS A 385 -19.25 -5.10 5.02
C LYS A 385 -18.46 -5.65 3.83
N GLY A 386 -19.13 -6.39 2.94
CA GLY A 386 -18.51 -6.93 1.73
C GLY A 386 -19.47 -7.80 0.92
N MET A 387 -18.91 -8.54 -0.03
CA MET A 387 -19.63 -9.56 -0.81
C MET A 387 -19.26 -10.94 -0.29
N SER A 388 -20.18 -11.90 -0.41
CA SER A 388 -19.93 -13.30 -0.05
C SER A 388 -18.90 -13.94 -0.99
N ALA A 389 -18.29 -15.04 -0.55
CA ALA A 389 -17.35 -15.79 -1.40
C ALA A 389 -18.03 -16.28 -2.69
N THR A 390 -19.31 -16.64 -2.62
CA THR A 390 -20.15 -17.02 -3.77
C THR A 390 -20.25 -15.88 -4.77
N THR A 391 -20.67 -14.69 -4.31
CA THR A 391 -20.79 -13.48 -5.13
C THR A 391 -19.46 -13.08 -5.77
N LEU A 392 -18.36 -13.05 -4.99
CA LEU A 392 -17.04 -12.67 -5.50
C LEU A 392 -16.51 -13.66 -6.53
N ARG A 393 -16.75 -14.96 -6.33
CA ARG A 393 -16.35 -16.01 -7.27
C ARG A 393 -17.18 -15.95 -8.56
N ALA A 394 -18.49 -15.70 -8.46
CA ALA A 394 -19.36 -15.48 -9.61
C ALA A 394 -18.94 -14.23 -10.40
N LEU A 395 -18.67 -13.12 -9.71
CA LEU A 395 -18.15 -11.88 -10.29
C LEU A 395 -16.83 -12.12 -11.01
N TRP A 396 -15.90 -12.81 -10.36
CA TRP A 396 -14.62 -13.16 -10.96
C TRP A 396 -14.84 -13.97 -12.24
N ARG A 397 -15.61 -15.07 -12.22
CA ARG A 397 -15.84 -15.91 -13.42
C ARG A 397 -16.46 -15.14 -14.58
N ASN A 398 -17.43 -14.28 -14.29
CA ASN A 398 -18.19 -13.56 -15.31
C ASN A 398 -17.61 -12.20 -15.71
N ARG A 399 -16.51 -11.74 -15.08
CA ARG A 399 -15.87 -10.45 -15.41
C ARG A 399 -15.54 -10.30 -16.89
N ASN A 400 -15.23 -11.38 -17.61
CA ASN A 400 -14.91 -11.33 -19.05
C ASN A 400 -16.11 -11.02 -19.94
N ARG A 401 -17.35 -11.12 -19.42
CA ARG A 401 -18.57 -10.67 -20.11
C ARG A 401 -18.69 -9.14 -20.17
N ILE A 402 -17.81 -8.41 -19.50
CA ILE A 402 -17.65 -6.95 -19.65
C ILE A 402 -16.89 -6.68 -20.95
N ASP A 403 -17.57 -6.93 -22.07
CA ASP A 403 -17.07 -6.77 -23.43
C ASP A 403 -17.52 -5.44 -24.04
N HIS A 404 -17.43 -5.31 -25.37
CA HIS A 404 -17.83 -4.10 -26.08
C HIS A 404 -19.35 -3.88 -26.05
N ALA A 405 -20.16 -4.95 -26.12
CA ALA A 405 -21.61 -4.84 -26.04
C ALA A 405 -22.03 -4.38 -24.64
N PHE A 406 -21.44 -4.95 -23.58
CA PHE A 406 -21.67 -4.52 -22.21
C PHE A 406 -21.44 -3.02 -21.99
N ARG A 407 -20.33 -2.49 -22.53
CA ARG A 407 -19.94 -1.07 -22.39
C ARG A 407 -20.82 -0.13 -23.22
N ARG A 408 -21.51 -0.63 -24.25
CA ARG A 408 -22.40 0.16 -25.12
C ARG A 408 -23.85 0.15 -24.67
N ASP A 409 -24.22 -0.79 -23.81
CA ASP A 409 -25.53 -0.82 -23.18
C ASP A 409 -25.79 0.47 -22.37
N PRO A 410 -26.81 1.28 -22.74
CA PRO A 410 -27.17 2.50 -22.02
C PRO A 410 -27.50 2.26 -20.55
N ALA A 411 -28.04 1.09 -20.19
CA ALA A 411 -28.35 0.78 -18.81
C ALA A 411 -27.07 0.63 -17.96
N ASN A 412 -26.02 0.01 -18.52
CA ASN A 412 -24.73 -0.12 -17.83
C ASN A 412 -23.95 1.19 -17.78
N GLN A 413 -24.10 2.06 -18.78
CA GLN A 413 -23.57 3.43 -18.75
C GLN A 413 -24.20 4.25 -17.62
N ARG A 414 -25.54 4.22 -17.51
CA ARG A 414 -26.27 4.88 -16.41
C ARG A 414 -25.84 4.37 -15.04
N ARG A 415 -25.78 3.04 -14.84
CA ARG A 415 -25.33 2.43 -13.58
C ARG A 415 -23.93 2.88 -13.19
N PHE A 416 -22.99 2.98 -14.13
CA PHE A 416 -21.64 3.42 -13.81
C PHE A 416 -21.58 4.88 -13.38
N ILE A 417 -22.30 5.77 -14.05
CA ILE A 417 -22.40 7.17 -13.61
C ILE A 417 -23.10 7.25 -12.24
N GLU A 418 -24.11 6.43 -12.02
CA GLU A 418 -24.80 6.34 -10.72
C GLU A 418 -23.85 5.89 -9.59
N LEU A 419 -22.95 4.94 -9.84
CA LEU A 419 -21.91 4.53 -8.87
C LEU A 419 -21.05 5.71 -8.40
N LEU A 420 -20.79 6.68 -9.27
CA LEU A 420 -19.99 7.88 -8.96
C LEU A 420 -20.81 8.96 -8.24
N ARG A 421 -22.13 8.94 -8.40
CA ARG A 421 -23.07 9.86 -7.76
C ARG A 421 -23.48 9.45 -6.35
N GLN A 422 -23.20 8.22 -5.94
CA GLN A 422 -23.56 7.76 -4.60
C GLN A 422 -22.91 8.62 -3.49
N PRO A 423 -23.64 8.92 -2.40
CA PRO A 423 -23.13 9.74 -1.31
C PRO A 423 -22.04 9.02 -0.52
N ARG A 424 -21.97 7.70 -0.58
CA ARG A 424 -20.98 6.86 0.12
C ARG A 424 -20.44 5.74 -0.75
N GLY A 425 -19.33 5.15 -0.33
CA GLY A 425 -18.79 3.93 -0.93
C GLY A 425 -18.15 4.06 -2.31
N VAL A 426 -18.14 5.24 -2.95
CA VAL A 426 -17.52 5.47 -4.28
C VAL A 426 -16.10 4.92 -4.38
N LEU A 427 -15.21 5.33 -3.46
CA LEU A 427 -13.83 4.84 -3.43
C LEU A 427 -13.76 3.33 -3.15
N HIS A 428 -14.54 2.84 -2.18
CA HIS A 428 -14.51 1.44 -1.76
C HIS A 428 -14.87 0.51 -2.92
N GLU A 429 -15.92 0.85 -3.66
CA GLU A 429 -16.37 0.04 -4.78
C GLU A 429 -15.52 0.23 -6.03
N LEU A 430 -14.94 1.41 -6.30
CA LEU A 430 -13.92 1.55 -7.35
C LEU A 430 -12.68 0.67 -7.05
N ARG A 431 -12.25 0.61 -5.78
CA ARG A 431 -11.18 -0.30 -5.34
C ARG A 431 -11.56 -1.77 -5.48
N ARG A 432 -12.78 -2.16 -5.12
CA ARG A 432 -13.29 -3.53 -5.28
C ARG A 432 -13.42 -3.91 -6.75
N MET A 433 -13.95 -3.02 -7.58
CA MET A 433 -14.01 -3.16 -9.03
C MET A 433 -12.61 -3.30 -9.63
N ASN A 434 -11.63 -2.49 -9.20
CA ASN A 434 -10.25 -2.68 -9.62
C ASN A 434 -9.76 -4.05 -9.17
N GLN A 435 -9.87 -4.38 -7.87
CA GLN A 435 -9.41 -5.64 -7.29
C GLN A 435 -9.92 -6.84 -8.06
N PHE A 436 -11.22 -6.94 -8.36
CA PHE A 436 -11.83 -8.08 -9.08
C PHE A 436 -11.79 -7.95 -10.61
N GLY A 437 -11.12 -6.92 -11.14
CA GLY A 437 -10.87 -6.76 -12.57
C GLY A 437 -12.06 -6.28 -13.38
N VAL A 438 -13.09 -5.75 -12.72
CA VAL A 438 -14.27 -5.12 -13.32
C VAL A 438 -13.90 -3.74 -13.87
N LEU A 439 -13.24 -2.89 -13.07
CA LEU A 439 -12.96 -1.49 -13.46
C LEU A 439 -12.13 -1.41 -14.74
N GLY A 440 -11.03 -2.17 -14.82
CA GLY A 440 -10.17 -2.18 -16.01
C GLY A 440 -10.80 -2.81 -17.25
N ARG A 441 -11.88 -3.61 -17.10
CA ARG A 441 -12.66 -4.13 -18.24
C ARG A 441 -13.75 -3.16 -18.66
N TYR A 442 -14.38 -2.48 -17.71
CA TYR A 442 -15.36 -1.43 -18.00
C TYR A 442 -14.70 -0.21 -18.64
N LEU A 443 -13.52 0.17 -18.15
CA LEU A 443 -12.69 1.27 -18.65
C LEU A 443 -11.36 0.71 -19.19
N PRO A 444 -11.28 0.31 -20.48
CA PRO A 444 -10.08 -0.34 -21.04
C PRO A 444 -8.80 0.49 -20.92
N ALA A 445 -8.90 1.82 -20.97
CA ALA A 445 -7.79 2.73 -20.74
C ALA A 445 -7.16 2.53 -19.35
N PHE A 446 -8.00 2.42 -18.31
CA PHE A 446 -7.59 2.07 -16.96
C PHE A 446 -7.00 0.65 -16.90
N GLY A 447 -7.61 -0.31 -17.61
CA GLY A 447 -7.10 -1.68 -17.69
C GLY A 447 -5.64 -1.81 -18.16
N ARG A 448 -5.18 -0.91 -19.05
CA ARG A 448 -3.79 -0.91 -19.55
C ARG A 448 -2.78 -0.48 -18.48
N ILE A 449 -3.16 0.48 -17.64
CA ILE A 449 -2.30 1.03 -16.59
C ILE A 449 -2.34 0.23 -15.28
N VAL A 450 -3.20 -0.80 -15.16
CA VAL A 450 -3.23 -1.67 -13.97
C VAL A 450 -1.86 -2.30 -13.73
N GLY A 451 -1.30 -2.04 -12.55
CA GLY A 451 0.03 -2.48 -12.13
C GLY A 451 1.17 -1.73 -12.82
N GLN A 452 0.90 -0.66 -13.56
CA GLN A 452 1.95 0.10 -14.21
C GLN A 452 2.67 0.96 -13.17
N MET A 453 3.94 0.68 -12.91
CA MET A 453 4.77 1.59 -12.14
C MET A 453 5.31 2.72 -13.03
N GLN A 454 5.66 3.84 -12.39
CA GLN A 454 6.53 4.85 -12.96
C GLN A 454 7.86 4.77 -12.21
N HIS A 455 8.96 4.59 -12.93
CA HIS A 455 10.28 4.51 -12.28
C HIS A 455 10.83 5.92 -11.96
N ASP A 456 10.24 6.58 -10.97
CA ASP A 456 10.66 7.88 -10.47
C ASP A 456 10.68 7.95 -8.92
N LEU A 457 11.31 8.99 -8.39
CA LEU A 457 11.58 9.16 -6.94
C LEU A 457 10.39 9.68 -6.13
N PHE A 458 9.31 10.13 -6.78
CA PHE A 458 8.21 10.82 -6.11
C PHE A 458 6.99 9.93 -5.92
N HIS A 459 6.68 9.08 -6.89
CA HIS A 459 5.57 8.15 -6.80
C HIS A 459 5.94 6.98 -5.90
N VAL A 460 5.02 6.62 -5.00
CA VAL A 460 5.15 5.37 -4.21
C VAL A 460 4.14 4.30 -4.64
N TYR A 461 3.26 4.62 -5.59
CA TYR A 461 2.18 3.75 -6.06
C TYR A 461 2.27 3.47 -7.57
N THR A 462 1.69 2.35 -8.03
CA THR A 462 1.38 2.17 -9.45
C THR A 462 0.36 3.20 -9.91
N VAL A 463 0.33 3.50 -11.22
CA VAL A 463 -0.55 4.52 -11.83
C VAL A 463 -2.02 4.28 -11.46
N ASP A 464 -2.49 3.02 -11.48
CA ASP A 464 -3.88 2.70 -11.13
C ASP A 464 -4.20 2.94 -9.65
N GLU A 465 -3.28 2.62 -8.73
CA GLU A 465 -3.49 2.91 -7.30
C GLU A 465 -3.36 4.40 -7.02
N HIS A 466 -2.42 5.09 -7.68
CA HIS A 466 -2.28 6.54 -7.59
C HIS A 466 -3.59 7.25 -8.00
N ILE A 467 -4.19 6.88 -9.13
CA ILE A 467 -5.50 7.39 -9.56
C ILE A 467 -6.58 7.16 -8.50
N LEU A 468 -6.62 5.97 -7.88
CA LEU A 468 -7.58 5.69 -6.81
C LEU A 468 -7.28 6.50 -5.53
N MET A 469 -6.02 6.84 -5.27
CA MET A 469 -5.62 7.75 -4.18
C MET A 469 -6.03 9.20 -4.47
N VAL A 470 -5.98 9.66 -5.72
CA VAL A 470 -6.53 10.97 -6.12
C VAL A 470 -8.04 11.00 -5.88
N VAL A 471 -8.76 9.99 -6.34
CA VAL A 471 -10.22 9.87 -6.09
C VAL A 471 -10.52 9.79 -4.58
N ARG A 472 -9.69 9.10 -3.80
CA ARG A 472 -9.80 9.09 -2.33
C ARG A 472 -9.71 10.51 -1.76
N ASN A 473 -8.72 11.29 -2.16
CA ASN A 473 -8.56 12.65 -1.65
C ASN A 473 -9.73 13.56 -2.04
N LEU A 474 -10.21 13.47 -3.29
CA LEU A 474 -11.42 14.15 -3.74
C LEU A 474 -12.65 13.78 -2.89
N ARG A 475 -12.81 12.48 -2.56
CA ARG A 475 -13.89 12.03 -1.66
C ARG A 475 -13.74 12.57 -0.24
N ARG A 476 -12.51 12.66 0.30
CA ARG A 476 -12.28 13.24 1.64
C ARG A 476 -12.72 14.69 1.72
N PHE A 477 -12.64 15.47 0.64
CA PHE A 477 -13.14 16.85 0.64
C PHE A 477 -14.65 16.94 0.85
N THR A 478 -15.42 15.88 0.56
CA THR A 478 -16.86 15.80 0.83
C THR A 478 -17.22 15.46 2.28
N GLU A 479 -16.24 15.03 3.09
CA GLU A 479 -16.49 14.50 4.43
C GLU A 479 -16.18 15.54 5.50
N ALA A 480 -17.16 15.93 6.31
CA ALA A 480 -17.01 16.95 7.34
C ALA A 480 -15.89 16.64 8.34
N GLN A 481 -15.70 15.37 8.70
CA GLN A 481 -14.63 14.91 9.61
C GLN A 481 -13.21 15.23 9.10
N HIS A 482 -13.04 15.42 7.79
CA HIS A 482 -11.75 15.74 7.16
C HIS A 482 -11.61 17.22 6.78
N ALA A 483 -12.61 18.06 7.06
CA ALA A 483 -12.61 19.46 6.63
C ALA A 483 -11.47 20.30 7.23
N HIS A 484 -11.02 19.95 8.44
CA HIS A 484 -9.89 20.60 9.10
C HIS A 484 -8.56 20.38 8.37
N GLU A 485 -8.44 19.33 7.57
CA GLU A 485 -7.21 19.04 6.84
C GLU A 485 -7.04 19.97 5.62
N TYR A 486 -8.13 20.30 4.91
CA TYR A 486 -8.13 21.21 3.72
C TYR A 486 -9.37 22.10 3.69
N PRO A 487 -9.41 23.15 4.53
CA PRO A 487 -10.61 23.98 4.67
C PRO A 487 -11.11 24.56 3.35
N LEU A 488 -10.21 25.05 2.49
CA LEU A 488 -10.59 25.59 1.18
C LEU A 488 -11.15 24.51 0.26
N CYS A 489 -10.53 23.32 0.17
CA CYS A 489 -11.04 22.25 -0.70
C CYS A 489 -12.42 21.76 -0.23
N SER A 490 -12.64 21.65 1.08
CA SER A 490 -13.94 21.23 1.61
C SER A 490 -15.05 22.25 1.35
N ARG A 491 -14.75 23.55 1.47
CA ARG A 491 -15.70 24.61 1.07
C ARG A 491 -16.02 24.53 -0.42
N LEU A 492 -14.99 24.51 -1.26
CA LEU A 492 -15.17 24.44 -2.72
C LEU A 492 -15.94 23.19 -3.14
N MET A 493 -15.67 22.03 -2.53
CA MET A 493 -16.38 20.78 -2.82
C MET A 493 -17.86 20.81 -2.38
N ALA A 494 -18.18 21.51 -1.29
CA ALA A 494 -19.55 21.68 -0.83
C ALA A 494 -20.38 22.42 -1.90
N ASP A 495 -19.82 23.51 -2.44
CA ASP A 495 -20.45 24.37 -3.46
C ASP A 495 -20.35 23.81 -4.88
N PHE A 496 -19.59 22.73 -5.10
CA PHE A 496 -19.38 22.16 -6.43
C PHE A 496 -20.53 21.24 -6.84
N GLU A 497 -21.31 21.67 -7.83
CA GLU A 497 -22.34 20.85 -8.46
C GLU A 497 -21.77 19.71 -9.32
N ARG A 498 -22.54 18.62 -9.47
CA ARG A 498 -22.20 17.47 -10.35
C ARG A 498 -20.77 16.95 -10.13
N ARG A 499 -20.50 16.60 -8.86
CA ARG A 499 -19.19 16.17 -8.33
C ARG A 499 -18.61 14.95 -9.08
N GLU A 500 -19.43 14.15 -9.75
CA GLU A 500 -18.99 13.05 -10.59
C GLU A 500 -18.04 13.49 -11.70
N ALA A 501 -18.16 14.72 -12.22
CA ALA A 501 -17.23 15.27 -13.20
C ALA A 501 -15.81 15.36 -12.63
N LEU A 502 -15.66 15.77 -11.37
CA LEU A 502 -14.36 15.85 -10.72
C LEU A 502 -13.78 14.46 -10.43
N TYR A 503 -14.62 13.48 -10.08
CA TYR A 503 -14.17 12.10 -9.92
C TYR A 503 -13.73 11.47 -11.25
N LEU A 504 -14.42 11.78 -12.35
CA LEU A 504 -14.01 11.38 -13.69
C LEU A 504 -12.70 12.04 -14.09
N ALA A 505 -12.51 13.33 -13.83
CA ALA A 505 -11.22 13.99 -14.05
C ALA A 505 -10.10 13.28 -13.26
N GLY A 506 -10.34 12.95 -11.99
CA GLY A 506 -9.42 12.16 -11.17
C GLY A 506 -9.11 10.78 -11.76
N LEU A 507 -10.12 10.06 -12.27
CA LEU A 507 -9.94 8.75 -12.93
C LEU A 507 -9.14 8.81 -14.23
N PHE A 508 -9.20 9.93 -14.95
CA PHE A 508 -8.64 10.06 -16.29
C PHE A 508 -7.31 10.86 -16.35
N HIS A 509 -6.96 11.64 -15.33
CA HIS A 509 -5.82 12.59 -15.40
C HIS A 509 -4.52 11.94 -15.89
N ASP A 510 -4.24 10.71 -15.43
CA ASP A 510 -3.03 9.95 -15.72
C ASP A 510 -3.25 8.68 -16.57
N ILE A 511 -4.46 8.47 -17.08
CA ILE A 511 -4.89 7.19 -17.68
C ILE A 511 -4.15 6.82 -18.98
N ALA A 512 -3.45 7.79 -19.58
CA ALA A 512 -2.69 7.62 -20.81
C ALA A 512 -1.18 7.43 -20.59
N LYS A 513 -0.70 7.35 -19.33
CA LYS A 513 0.72 7.11 -19.04
C LYS A 513 1.24 5.82 -19.69
N GLY A 514 2.48 5.86 -20.18
CA GLY A 514 3.17 4.73 -20.83
C GLY A 514 2.73 4.43 -22.27
N ARG A 515 1.96 5.32 -22.91
CA ARG A 515 1.56 5.21 -24.33
C ARG A 515 2.51 5.96 -25.29
N GLY A 516 3.49 6.70 -24.77
CA GLY A 516 4.28 7.66 -25.54
C GLY A 516 3.56 8.98 -25.77
N GLY A 517 4.31 10.05 -26.07
CA GLY A 517 3.77 11.39 -26.25
C GLY A 517 3.26 12.05 -24.95
N ASP A 518 2.44 13.09 -25.13
CA ASP A 518 1.82 13.83 -24.01
C ASP A 518 0.62 13.07 -23.43
N HIS A 519 0.79 12.52 -22.23
CA HIS A 519 -0.23 11.77 -21.52
C HIS A 519 -1.45 12.63 -21.14
N ALA A 520 -1.29 13.92 -20.85
CA ALA A 520 -2.40 14.80 -20.51
C ALA A 520 -3.32 14.96 -21.74
N ARG A 521 -2.73 15.18 -22.92
CA ARG A 521 -3.46 15.25 -24.19
C ARG A 521 -4.16 13.93 -24.52
N GLY A 522 -3.44 12.81 -24.39
CA GLY A 522 -4.02 11.48 -24.64
C GLY A 522 -5.17 11.14 -23.68
N GLY A 523 -5.01 11.48 -22.40
CA GLY A 523 -6.04 11.34 -21.38
C GLY A 523 -7.27 12.19 -21.67
N ALA A 524 -7.10 13.44 -22.12
CA ALA A 524 -8.21 14.34 -22.43
C ALA A 524 -9.09 13.79 -23.56
N VAL A 525 -8.48 13.18 -24.58
CA VAL A 525 -9.20 12.51 -25.67
C VAL A 525 -9.99 11.30 -25.16
N ASP A 526 -9.38 10.47 -24.32
CA ASP A 526 -10.03 9.31 -23.71
C ASP A 526 -11.22 9.74 -22.83
N ALA A 527 -11.03 10.77 -22.01
CA ALA A 527 -12.05 11.32 -21.12
C ALA A 527 -13.22 11.92 -21.89
N SER A 528 -12.94 12.73 -22.91
CA SER A 528 -13.95 13.34 -23.77
C SER A 528 -14.81 12.29 -24.48
N ARG A 529 -14.18 11.22 -24.98
CA ARG A 529 -14.90 10.07 -25.58
C ARG A 529 -15.77 9.36 -24.56
N PHE A 530 -15.23 9.12 -23.35
CA PHE A 530 -15.97 8.47 -22.28
C PHE A 530 -17.19 9.29 -21.87
N CYS A 531 -17.05 10.60 -21.65
CA CYS A 531 -18.14 11.46 -21.24
C CYS A 531 -19.29 11.48 -22.27
N ARG A 532 -18.96 11.60 -23.57
CA ARG A 532 -19.97 11.50 -24.64
C ARG A 532 -20.67 10.15 -24.67
N GLN A 533 -19.93 9.05 -24.54
CA GLN A 533 -20.50 7.71 -24.51
C GLN A 533 -21.46 7.50 -23.32
N HIS A 534 -21.24 8.20 -22.20
CA HIS A 534 -22.05 8.09 -20.99
C HIS A 534 -23.14 9.16 -20.90
N HIS A 535 -23.35 9.93 -21.96
CA HIS A 535 -24.37 10.98 -22.04
C HIS A 535 -24.26 12.00 -20.90
N LEU A 536 -23.03 12.36 -20.53
CA LEU A 536 -22.81 13.49 -19.63
C LEU A 536 -23.17 14.80 -20.34
N PRO A 537 -23.66 15.81 -19.60
CA PRO A 537 -23.86 17.15 -20.11
C PRO A 537 -22.59 17.69 -20.80
N ASP A 538 -22.75 18.47 -21.87
CA ASP A 538 -21.63 18.94 -22.68
C ASP A 538 -20.66 19.82 -21.89
N ASP A 539 -21.17 20.62 -20.96
CA ASP A 539 -20.34 21.46 -20.09
C ASP A 539 -19.48 20.63 -19.13
N ASP A 540 -20.01 19.52 -18.59
CA ASP A 540 -19.25 18.56 -17.79
C ASP A 540 -18.23 17.81 -18.63
N ALA A 541 -18.62 17.34 -19.82
CA ALA A 541 -17.72 16.64 -20.73
C ALA A 541 -16.51 17.51 -21.13
N GLN A 542 -16.75 18.80 -21.40
CA GLN A 542 -15.70 19.78 -21.68
C GLN A 542 -14.84 20.06 -20.45
N LEU A 543 -15.45 20.20 -19.26
CA LEU A 543 -14.73 20.40 -18.02
C LEU A 543 -13.80 19.23 -17.72
N VAL A 544 -14.28 17.98 -17.79
CA VAL A 544 -13.46 16.78 -17.55
C VAL A 544 -12.29 16.72 -18.51
N ALA A 545 -12.54 16.89 -19.82
CA ALA A 545 -11.48 16.85 -20.82
C ALA A 545 -10.44 17.97 -20.60
N TRP A 546 -10.89 19.17 -20.25
CA TRP A 546 -10.01 20.31 -19.96
C TRP A 546 -9.17 20.07 -18.70
N LEU A 547 -9.77 19.57 -17.62
CA LEU A 547 -9.07 19.23 -16.38
C LEU A 547 -7.99 18.18 -16.63
N VAL A 548 -8.32 17.10 -17.34
CA VAL A 548 -7.35 16.06 -17.67
C VAL A 548 -6.20 16.61 -18.52
N GLY A 549 -6.52 17.43 -19.53
CA GLY A 549 -5.51 18.06 -20.38
C GLY A 549 -4.63 19.10 -19.67
N ASN A 550 -5.09 19.66 -18.55
CA ASN A 550 -4.43 20.75 -17.83
C ASN A 550 -4.11 20.41 -16.37
N HIS A 551 -4.14 19.14 -15.97
CA HIS A 551 -3.99 18.76 -14.55
C HIS A 551 -2.65 19.20 -13.93
N LEU A 552 -1.61 19.39 -14.76
CA LEU A 552 -0.30 19.91 -14.34
C LEU A 552 -0.19 21.45 -14.37
N LEU A 553 -1.19 22.16 -14.91
CA LEU A 553 -1.12 23.60 -15.14
C LEU A 553 -0.92 24.37 -13.85
N MET A 554 -1.70 24.07 -12.82
CA MET A 554 -1.65 24.80 -11.55
C MET A 554 -0.39 24.48 -10.75
N SER A 555 -0.02 23.19 -10.65
CA SER A 555 1.20 22.79 -9.95
C SER A 555 2.46 23.35 -10.62
N SER A 556 2.52 23.35 -11.96
CA SER A 556 3.64 23.92 -12.71
C SER A 556 3.69 25.45 -12.59
N THR A 557 2.56 26.14 -12.59
CA THR A 557 2.53 27.61 -12.43
C THR A 557 2.96 28.00 -11.03
N ALA A 558 2.38 27.38 -10.00
CA ALA A 558 2.67 27.71 -8.61
C ALA A 558 4.11 27.42 -8.18
N GLN A 559 4.76 26.40 -8.77
CA GLN A 559 6.09 25.95 -8.33
C GLN A 559 7.24 26.43 -9.22
N LYS A 560 6.97 26.89 -10.44
CA LYS A 560 8.02 27.25 -11.42
C LYS A 560 7.96 28.70 -11.91
N GLN A 561 6.94 29.47 -11.49
CA GLN A 561 6.77 30.87 -11.88
C GLN A 561 6.53 31.73 -10.65
N ASP A 562 6.73 33.04 -10.79
CA ASP A 562 6.42 34.00 -9.73
C ASP A 562 4.91 34.28 -9.71
N ILE A 563 4.20 33.66 -8.77
CA ILE A 563 2.74 33.85 -8.60
C ILE A 563 2.36 35.23 -8.04
N PHE A 564 3.33 36.05 -7.65
CA PHE A 564 3.10 37.43 -7.22
C PHE A 564 3.19 38.42 -8.39
N ASP A 565 3.69 38.00 -9.55
CA ASP A 565 3.66 38.78 -10.79
C ASP A 565 2.22 38.80 -11.35
N PRO A 566 1.59 39.99 -11.47
CA PRO A 566 0.24 40.12 -12.03
C PRO A 566 0.12 39.54 -13.45
N THR A 567 1.18 39.57 -14.26
CA THR A 567 1.17 39.06 -15.63
C THR A 567 1.08 37.52 -15.65
N VAL A 568 1.75 36.85 -14.71
CA VAL A 568 1.64 35.39 -14.52
C VAL A 568 0.22 35.01 -14.11
N VAL A 569 -0.36 35.74 -13.15
CA VAL A 569 -1.74 35.50 -12.68
C VAL A 569 -2.75 35.75 -13.80
N GLN A 570 -2.59 36.82 -14.59
CA GLN A 570 -3.45 37.12 -15.75
C GLN A 570 -3.34 36.02 -16.82
N ALA A 571 -2.11 35.58 -17.16
CA ALA A 571 -1.90 34.52 -18.14
C ALA A 571 -2.49 33.17 -17.67
N PHE A 572 -2.42 32.88 -16.37
CA PHE A 572 -3.06 31.70 -15.78
C PHE A 572 -4.60 31.84 -15.81
N ALA A 573 -5.15 32.99 -15.41
CA ALA A 573 -6.58 33.28 -15.47
C ALA A 573 -7.14 33.14 -16.89
N ALA A 574 -6.42 33.63 -17.90
CA ALA A 574 -6.79 33.52 -19.31
C ALA A 574 -6.85 32.06 -19.81
N LYS A 575 -6.11 31.13 -19.20
CA LYS A 575 -6.21 29.69 -19.50
C LYS A 575 -7.37 29.02 -18.75
N VAL A 576 -7.58 29.41 -17.50
CA VAL A 576 -8.62 28.83 -16.62
C VAL A 576 -10.02 29.27 -16.99
N LEU A 577 -10.20 30.54 -17.39
CA LEU A 577 -11.41 31.18 -17.90
C LEU A 577 -12.59 31.31 -16.93
N THR A 578 -12.89 30.32 -16.10
CA THR A 578 -14.08 30.33 -15.22
C THR A 578 -13.78 29.92 -13.80
N GLU A 579 -14.54 30.43 -12.82
CA GLU A 579 -14.39 30.06 -11.41
C GLU A 579 -14.62 28.56 -11.19
N ARG A 580 -15.56 27.96 -11.93
CA ARG A 580 -15.81 26.51 -11.89
C ARG A 580 -14.57 25.70 -12.31
N ARG A 581 -13.86 26.11 -13.37
CA ARG A 581 -12.60 25.48 -13.78
C ARG A 581 -11.49 25.71 -12.76
N LEU A 582 -11.42 26.91 -12.17
CA LEU A 582 -10.44 27.25 -11.14
C LEU A 582 -10.60 26.37 -9.89
N ALA A 583 -11.82 26.26 -9.37
CA ALA A 583 -12.15 25.43 -8.21
C ALA A 583 -11.86 23.96 -8.47
N ALA A 584 -12.27 23.44 -9.63
CA ALA A 584 -12.02 22.05 -10.01
C ALA A 584 -10.53 21.74 -10.19
N LEU A 585 -9.78 22.63 -10.86
CA LEU A 585 -8.34 22.47 -11.05
C LEU A 585 -7.58 22.52 -9.73
N TYR A 586 -7.96 23.43 -8.82
CA TYR A 586 -7.38 23.49 -7.49
C TYR A 586 -7.61 22.19 -6.72
N MET A 587 -8.87 21.74 -6.61
CA MET A 587 -9.19 20.49 -5.90
C MET A 587 -8.48 19.28 -6.52
N LEU A 588 -8.44 19.17 -7.85
CA LEU A 588 -7.72 18.09 -8.52
C LEU A 588 -6.21 18.15 -8.25
N THR A 589 -5.60 19.33 -8.31
CA THR A 589 -4.17 19.53 -8.06
C THR A 589 -3.79 19.17 -6.63
N VAL A 590 -4.58 19.60 -5.65
CA VAL A 590 -4.37 19.23 -4.23
C VAL A 590 -4.51 17.72 -4.05
N ALA A 591 -5.55 17.13 -4.62
CA ALA A 591 -5.79 15.69 -4.54
C ALA A 591 -4.67 14.86 -5.19
N ASP A 592 -4.15 15.30 -6.33
CA ASP A 592 -3.06 14.68 -7.08
C ASP A 592 -1.74 14.70 -6.31
N ILE A 593 -1.26 15.89 -5.91
CA ILE A 593 0.01 16.03 -5.17
C ILE A 593 -0.01 15.22 -3.86
N ARG A 594 -1.17 15.15 -3.19
CA ARG A 594 -1.35 14.31 -2.00
C ARG A 594 -1.45 12.82 -2.31
N GLY A 595 -1.87 12.46 -3.51
CA GLY A 595 -1.95 11.10 -4.01
C GLY A 595 -0.59 10.54 -4.47
N THR A 596 0.41 11.39 -4.70
CA THR A 596 1.75 10.96 -5.15
C THR A 596 2.55 10.25 -4.05
N GLY A 597 2.53 10.79 -2.82
CA GLY A 597 3.23 10.20 -1.67
C GLY A 597 3.22 11.08 -0.42
N PRO A 598 3.47 10.52 0.78
CA PRO A 598 3.30 11.22 2.05
C PRO A 598 4.27 12.40 2.26
N LYS A 599 5.43 12.38 1.59
CA LYS A 599 6.47 13.42 1.70
C LYS A 599 6.33 14.54 0.67
N VAL A 600 5.44 14.39 -0.31
CA VAL A 600 5.35 15.32 -1.45
C VAL A 600 4.56 16.57 -1.07
N TRP A 601 3.52 16.43 -0.26
CA TRP A 601 2.69 17.54 0.21
C TRP A 601 3.29 18.19 1.47
N ASN A 602 3.39 19.52 1.48
CA ASN A 602 3.87 20.29 2.62
C ASN A 602 3.18 21.67 2.70
N ALA A 603 3.33 22.36 3.84
CA ALA A 603 2.69 23.65 4.09
C ALA A 603 3.06 24.73 3.06
N TRP A 604 4.30 24.73 2.58
CA TRP A 604 4.76 25.67 1.56
C TRP A 604 4.04 25.49 0.22
N LYS A 605 3.92 24.25 -0.29
CA LYS A 605 3.14 23.96 -1.51
C LYS A 605 1.67 24.31 -1.35
N ALA A 606 1.09 24.03 -0.18
CA ALA A 606 -0.29 24.37 0.12
C ALA A 606 -0.51 25.89 -0.02
N LYS A 607 0.37 26.69 0.58
CA LYS A 607 0.31 28.16 0.53
C LYS A 607 0.40 28.69 -0.90
N LEU A 608 1.36 28.22 -1.70
CA LEU A 608 1.52 28.68 -3.09
C LEU A 608 0.29 28.40 -3.96
N LEU A 609 -0.31 27.22 -3.80
CA LEU A 609 -1.52 26.85 -4.55
C LEU A 609 -2.72 27.70 -4.12
N GLU A 610 -2.89 27.94 -2.82
CA GLU A 610 -3.96 28.77 -2.28
C GLU A 610 -3.82 30.25 -2.68
N GLU A 611 -2.60 30.79 -2.66
CA GLU A 611 -2.30 32.16 -3.12
C GLU A 611 -2.62 32.33 -4.61
N LEU A 612 -2.19 31.40 -5.46
CA LEU A 612 -2.51 31.42 -6.88
C LEU A 612 -4.02 31.31 -7.12
N PHE A 613 -4.73 30.45 -6.36
CA PHE A 613 -6.18 30.32 -6.44
C PHE A 613 -6.87 31.68 -6.16
N HIS A 614 -6.55 32.32 -5.03
CA HIS A 614 -7.18 33.58 -4.65
C HIS A 614 -6.83 34.74 -5.59
N ALA A 615 -5.58 34.81 -6.05
CA ALA A 615 -5.17 35.83 -7.01
C ALA A 615 -5.91 35.67 -8.34
N THR A 616 -6.03 34.44 -8.84
CA THR A 616 -6.74 34.15 -10.09
C THR A 616 -8.23 34.43 -9.96
N ARG A 617 -8.84 34.06 -8.84
CA ARG A 617 -10.27 34.30 -8.59
C ARG A 617 -10.61 35.79 -8.65
N ARG A 618 -9.79 36.65 -8.04
CA ARG A 618 -9.96 38.12 -8.14
C ARG A 618 -9.92 38.63 -9.58
N VAL A 619 -9.05 38.05 -10.42
CA VAL A 619 -8.99 38.41 -11.85
C VAL A 619 -10.26 37.99 -12.58
N LEU A 620 -10.79 36.79 -12.31
CA LEU A 620 -12.01 36.27 -12.95
C LEU A 620 -13.28 37.00 -12.50
N GLU A 621 -13.34 37.49 -11.26
CA GLU A 621 -14.47 38.29 -10.73
C GLU A 621 -14.53 39.72 -11.31
N GLY A 622 -13.62 40.10 -12.21
CA GLY A 622 -13.62 41.44 -12.81
C GLY A 622 -12.99 42.53 -11.93
N ASN A 623 -12.49 42.18 -10.75
CA ASN A 623 -11.75 43.09 -9.86
C ASN A 623 -10.33 43.42 -10.39
N ALA A 624 -10.00 42.99 -11.62
CA ALA A 624 -8.70 43.23 -12.26
C ALA A 624 -8.76 44.15 -13.49
N THR A 625 -9.91 44.74 -13.81
CA THR A 625 -9.96 45.91 -14.69
C THR A 625 -10.02 47.17 -13.83
N GLY A 626 -8.86 47.62 -13.34
CA GLY A 626 -8.66 49.02 -12.97
C GLY A 626 -8.85 49.44 -11.50
N THR A 627 -8.56 48.60 -10.51
CA THR A 627 -8.10 49.15 -9.22
C THR A 627 -6.62 49.41 -9.38
N SER A 628 -6.22 50.68 -9.29
CA SER A 628 -4.84 51.12 -9.43
C SER A 628 -3.94 50.30 -8.51
N LEU A 629 -2.69 50.04 -8.89
CA LEU A 629 -1.65 49.54 -7.97
C LEU A 629 -1.68 50.32 -6.63
N HIS A 630 -2.05 51.59 -6.70
CA HIS A 630 -2.26 52.50 -5.59
C HIS A 630 -3.41 52.10 -4.64
N ASP A 631 -4.51 51.54 -5.16
CA ASP A 631 -5.69 51.14 -4.37
C ASP A 631 -5.44 49.84 -3.60
N SER A 632 -4.68 48.89 -4.17
CA SER A 632 -4.29 47.65 -3.48
C SER A 632 -3.29 47.90 -2.34
N LEU A 633 -2.43 48.91 -2.51
CA LEU A 633 -1.49 49.37 -1.49
C LEU A 633 -2.22 50.13 -0.39
N ALA A 634 -3.13 51.05 -0.76
CA ALA A 634 -3.96 51.78 0.19
C ALA A 634 -4.82 50.84 1.04
N ALA A 635 -5.46 49.83 0.43
CA ALA A 635 -6.23 48.83 1.16
C ALA A 635 -5.36 48.00 2.12
N ARG A 636 -4.16 47.56 1.70
CA ARG A 636 -3.23 46.84 2.60
C ARG A 636 -2.74 47.71 3.76
N GLN A 637 -2.52 48.98 3.51
CA GLN A 637 -2.15 49.97 4.52
C GLN A 637 -3.33 50.21 5.49
N GLU A 638 -4.56 50.30 5.00
CA GLU A 638 -5.76 50.44 5.82
C GLU A 638 -6.05 49.19 6.69
N ASP A 639 -5.89 48.00 6.13
CA ASP A 639 -5.97 46.74 6.87
C ASP A 639 -4.90 46.66 7.96
N ALA A 640 -3.66 47.05 7.64
CA ALA A 640 -2.57 47.09 8.60
C ALA A 640 -2.84 48.12 9.71
N GLN A 641 -3.41 49.30 9.39
CA GLN A 641 -3.86 50.28 10.37
C GLN A 641 -4.96 49.73 11.28
N SER A 642 -5.91 48.98 10.72
CA SER A 642 -6.97 48.33 11.50
C SER A 642 -6.40 47.32 12.50
N ILE A 643 -5.41 46.53 12.09
CA ILE A 643 -4.69 45.60 12.99
C ILE A 643 -3.87 46.38 14.04
N LEU A 644 -3.22 47.48 13.66
CA LEU A 644 -2.47 48.32 14.60
C LEU A 644 -3.34 48.90 15.72
N ARG A 645 -4.59 49.28 15.40
CA ARG A 645 -5.59 49.73 16.39
C ARG A 645 -5.93 48.64 17.40
N LEU A 646 -6.05 47.38 16.98
CA LEU A 646 -6.27 46.25 17.89
C LEU A 646 -5.12 46.04 18.88
N TYR A 647 -3.91 46.51 18.54
CA TYR A 647 -2.73 46.49 19.41
C TYR A 647 -2.45 47.82 20.11
N ALA A 648 -3.45 48.70 20.20
CA ALA A 648 -3.38 50.00 20.88
C ALA A 648 -2.27 50.94 20.35
N VAL A 649 -1.89 50.81 19.08
CA VAL A 649 -1.03 51.81 18.41
C VAL A 649 -1.90 52.96 17.95
N ALA A 650 -1.62 54.17 18.44
CA ALA A 650 -2.38 55.37 18.08
C ALA A 650 -2.26 55.68 16.57
N PRO A 651 -3.37 56.08 15.91
CA PRO A 651 -3.36 56.45 14.50
C PRO A 651 -2.30 57.52 14.18
N GLY A 652 -1.58 57.36 13.08
CA GLY A 652 -0.54 58.29 12.62
C GLY A 652 0.85 58.01 13.17
N LYS A 653 1.01 57.07 14.12
CA LYS A 653 2.35 56.64 14.59
C LYS A 653 3.11 55.82 13.56
N GLU A 654 2.39 55.15 12.67
CA GLU A 654 2.95 54.36 11.57
C GLU A 654 3.62 55.20 10.48
N LYS A 655 3.19 56.47 10.29
CA LYS A 655 3.60 57.32 9.16
C LYS A 655 5.11 57.49 9.05
N ALA A 656 5.77 57.81 10.16
CA ALA A 656 7.23 58.02 10.18
C ALA A 656 8.02 56.81 9.66
N LEU A 657 7.51 55.59 9.87
CA LEU A 657 8.10 54.36 9.33
C LEU A 657 7.68 54.15 7.88
N TRP A 658 6.39 54.29 7.58
CA TRP A 658 5.82 53.98 6.26
C TRP A 658 6.31 54.93 5.18
N ASP A 659 6.57 56.19 5.51
CA ASP A 659 7.13 57.18 4.59
C ASP A 659 8.57 56.85 4.15
N LYS A 660 9.26 55.95 4.89
CA LYS A 660 10.61 55.45 4.54
C LYS A 660 10.60 54.12 3.81
N LEU A 661 9.45 53.46 3.69
CA LEU A 661 9.30 52.15 3.06
C LEU A 661 8.83 52.35 1.63
N ASP A 662 9.41 51.60 0.69
CA ASP A 662 9.01 51.67 -0.71
C ASP A 662 7.72 50.89 -0.98
N ASN A 663 7.11 51.14 -2.13
CA ASN A 663 5.92 50.40 -2.54
C ASN A 663 6.18 48.89 -2.66
N VAL A 664 7.42 48.48 -2.96
CA VAL A 664 7.83 47.08 -3.06
C VAL A 664 7.72 46.38 -1.70
N TYR A 665 8.04 47.06 -0.60
CA TYR A 665 7.88 46.53 0.75
C TYR A 665 6.42 46.17 1.04
N PHE A 666 5.48 47.07 0.75
CA PHE A 666 4.05 46.85 0.97
C PHE A 666 3.45 45.80 0.01
N GLN A 667 4.10 45.57 -1.13
CA GLN A 667 3.75 44.47 -2.04
C GLN A 667 4.16 43.10 -1.50
N ARG A 668 5.36 43.02 -0.89
CA ARG A 668 5.95 41.77 -0.39
C ARG A 668 5.38 41.29 0.95
N HIS A 669 4.72 42.16 1.69
CA HIS A 669 4.24 41.86 3.04
C HIS A 669 2.72 41.94 3.14
N THR A 670 2.14 41.01 3.89
CA THR A 670 0.72 41.01 4.27
C THR A 670 0.42 42.11 5.30
N ALA A 671 -0.84 42.51 5.44
CA ALA A 671 -1.25 43.49 6.46
C ALA A 671 -0.83 43.09 7.89
N ASN A 672 -0.87 41.79 8.21
CA ASN A 672 -0.40 41.25 9.50
C ASN A 672 1.12 41.35 9.70
N GLU A 673 1.90 41.26 8.63
CA GLU A 673 3.36 41.46 8.66
C GLU A 673 3.69 42.93 8.76
N ILE A 674 3.05 43.78 7.95
CA ILE A 674 3.21 45.24 8.00
C ILE A 674 2.87 45.75 9.40
N ALA A 675 1.73 45.36 9.97
CA ALA A 675 1.35 45.74 11.33
C ALA A 675 2.35 45.20 12.38
N TRP A 676 2.83 43.97 12.22
CA TRP A 676 3.83 43.40 13.13
C TRP A 676 5.15 44.16 13.10
N HIS A 677 5.69 44.44 11.91
CA HIS A 677 6.92 45.22 11.73
C HIS A 677 6.72 46.63 12.31
N THR A 678 5.60 47.28 11.99
CA THR A 678 5.27 48.63 12.43
C THR A 678 5.21 48.73 13.95
N ARG A 679 4.54 47.80 14.64
CA ARG A 679 4.48 47.76 16.12
C ARG A 679 5.85 47.74 16.77
N HIS A 680 6.83 47.16 16.10
CA HIS A 680 8.17 47.05 16.64
C HIS A 680 9.09 48.21 16.24
N LEU A 681 8.73 49.01 15.24
CA LEU A 681 9.62 50.01 14.64
C LEU A 681 9.11 51.44 14.71
N PHE A 682 7.81 51.68 14.89
CA PHE A 682 7.19 53.01 14.81
C PHE A 682 7.81 54.05 15.78
N TYR A 683 8.38 53.61 16.89
CA TYR A 683 9.00 54.46 17.92
C TYR A 683 10.55 54.51 17.85
N ARG A 684 11.16 53.89 16.83
CA ARG A 684 12.62 53.79 16.69
C ARG A 684 13.09 53.73 15.23
N VAL A 685 12.41 54.46 14.35
CA VAL A 685 12.66 54.47 12.91
C VAL A 685 14.10 54.88 12.57
N ASP A 686 14.69 55.80 13.33
CA ASP A 686 16.05 56.34 13.10
C ASP A 686 17.17 55.67 13.93
N ARG A 687 16.89 54.55 14.61
CA ARG A 687 17.95 53.87 15.38
C ARG A 687 18.98 53.22 14.47
N ARG A 688 20.26 53.44 14.77
CA ARG A 688 21.41 52.81 14.09
C ARG A 688 21.70 51.39 14.56
N GLU A 689 21.16 50.99 15.70
CA GLU A 689 21.30 49.63 16.23
C GLU A 689 20.34 48.66 15.51
N PRO A 690 20.79 47.46 15.10
CA PRO A 690 19.92 46.47 14.47
C PRO A 690 18.75 46.05 15.36
N VAL A 691 17.53 46.10 14.80
CA VAL A 691 16.34 45.54 15.44
C VAL A 691 16.05 44.18 14.82
N VAL A 692 16.22 43.12 15.61
CA VAL A 692 15.88 41.75 15.22
C VAL A 692 14.66 41.31 16.01
N LYS A 693 13.67 40.75 15.32
CA LYS A 693 12.51 40.12 15.96
C LYS A 693 12.15 38.83 15.27
N ALA A 694 11.66 37.90 16.06
CA ALA A 694 11.20 36.60 15.60
C ALA A 694 9.79 36.32 16.09
N ARG A 695 8.98 35.66 15.27
CA ARG A 695 7.70 35.06 15.65
C ARG A 695 7.54 33.69 15.01
N LEU A 696 6.63 32.88 15.53
CA LEU A 696 6.21 31.67 14.82
C LEU A 696 5.52 32.06 13.52
N GLY A 697 5.80 31.33 12.43
CA GLY A 697 5.11 31.51 11.16
C GLY A 697 3.59 31.37 11.33
N SER A 698 2.80 32.04 10.48
CA SER A 698 1.33 32.03 10.57
C SER A 698 0.68 30.65 10.46
N SER A 699 1.41 29.65 9.97
CA SER A 699 1.02 28.24 9.88
C SER A 699 1.47 27.38 11.07
N GLY A 700 2.13 27.96 12.09
CA GLY A 700 2.60 27.23 13.28
C GLY A 700 3.89 26.42 13.09
N GLU A 701 4.43 26.33 11.88
CA GLU A 701 5.71 25.70 11.58
C GLU A 701 6.74 26.73 11.09
N GLY A 702 7.91 26.78 11.75
CA GLY A 702 9.02 27.68 11.39
C GLY A 702 9.03 29.03 12.12
N LEU A 703 10.18 29.70 12.08
CA LEU A 703 10.43 31.00 12.70
C LEU A 703 10.48 32.07 11.59
N GLN A 704 9.59 33.05 11.64
CA GLN A 704 9.68 34.25 10.81
C GLN A 704 10.54 35.28 11.54
N VAL A 705 11.65 35.69 10.91
CA VAL A 705 12.58 36.69 11.45
C VAL A 705 12.54 37.95 10.58
N PHE A 706 12.38 39.12 11.20
CA PHE A 706 12.65 40.39 10.52
C PHE A 706 13.89 41.05 11.14
N VAL A 707 14.68 41.70 10.29
CA VAL A 707 15.86 42.47 10.67
C VAL A 707 15.72 43.87 10.08
N TYR A 708 15.88 44.90 10.91
CA TYR A 708 15.90 46.30 10.50
C TYR A 708 17.21 46.94 10.94
N LEU A 709 18.04 47.35 9.99
CA LEU A 709 19.33 48.00 10.19
C LEU A 709 19.59 48.99 9.05
N PRO A 710 20.46 50.00 9.23
CA PRO A 710 20.89 50.84 8.13
C PRO A 710 21.60 50.04 7.03
N ASP A 711 21.40 50.42 5.77
CA ASP A 711 22.13 49.84 4.64
C ASP A 711 23.64 50.00 4.85
N GLN A 712 24.36 48.89 4.75
CA GLN A 712 25.82 48.89 4.68
C GLN A 712 26.20 48.81 3.21
N LYS A 713 26.93 49.82 2.73
CA LYS A 713 27.52 49.80 1.38
C LYS A 713 28.62 48.76 1.26
#